data_AF-A0A954FP06-F1
#
_entry.id   AF-A0A954FP06-F1
#
_cell.length_a   1.000
_cell.length_b   1.000
_cell.length_c   1.000
_cell.angle_alpha   90.00
_cell.angle_beta   90.00
_cell.angle_gamma   90.00
#
_symmetry.space_group_name_H-M   'P 1'
#
loop_
_entity.id
_entity.type
_entity.pdbx_description
1 polymer ?
#
loop_
_entity_poly.entity_id
_entity_poly.type
_entity_poly.pdbx_seq_one_letter_code
_entity_poly.pdbx_strand_id
1 'polypeptide(L)'
;MLEKRTRTRRRFSLSPQLIEVLEARQLLSTLQTQLPPDINSFRLTTDLNQTTPGLTGSYVNSNLRNRSVQDDWRVSQAISGTRVDAAVDFDTLNWGVRSSVGITGGSDLNWENFSVQWDGFVDVLVTGTTLRTTSDDSSRFWIDLNRDGTFDSSGAEFVDNHWGTPQATTDGNLSVPLNAGIYRIRLQYEEAGGDNVMRLKSTPPNRLRIAYLIPSNREPQPEGVQNLQANVVNYQNWLADQMDRQGFGRTTFAYETEADGVTPRIHVLRLPEPDSAYRMEDQNDTYDLVVAGARAVGIRPFADGEIWLLVHEAWVQHPDGSKTGGIALGGGFGNGGSGGVAVVDAATLSVLDADGLRDNRSYDGLIIPEYGPYPLKQGISFPSFEGTTVSSVSSSYMGAVLHELLHAFGLPHNFLNDDNFHGSVMGNGLRGWRGYVFPGLYPDDTVSLSRSSAMALNASRFFQPPRTYLDNTAPILTLNGTPNVVNGQVRISFRTSDNDAILAAVLLNGGEAIGQMALSGTTMTATFDTPYYEPGVNTTFTVQVFDASGNQSEASIQYTPPTAGNHAPKPFIRASQELVIPGQLVTLSAADSTDDANPGALTVEWDIDGDGTFDTPPTTTRTFSTQFATPGVRLVKARIRDAAGVAVISEPVPIRVVADFSGADTPSVTNSSTNEDLQTSDGLVISRNAADGVEVTHFKITSITGGTLFQNNGTTAIANGDFITFAQANAGLKFTPTLNSGATGHFTVQAS
;
A
#
# COMPACT_ATOMS: atom_id res chain seq x y z
N MET A 1 28.93 -2.91 -19.96
CA MET A 1 28.44 -3.98 -20.84
C MET A 1 27.11 -4.43 -20.29
N LEU A 2 26.01 -3.89 -20.81
CA LEU A 2 24.65 -4.27 -20.45
C LEU A 2 24.30 -5.55 -21.20
N GLU A 3 24.14 -6.67 -20.51
CA GLU A 3 23.53 -7.85 -21.09
C GLU A 3 22.00 -7.66 -21.07
N LYS A 4 21.44 -7.24 -22.22
CA LYS A 4 19.99 -7.24 -22.48
C LYS A 4 19.47 -8.68 -22.28
N ARG A 5 18.80 -8.96 -21.17
CA ARG A 5 18.03 -10.20 -20.98
C ARG A 5 16.53 -9.87 -21.00
N THR A 6 15.96 -10.08 -22.18
CA THR A 6 14.53 -10.07 -22.48
C THR A 6 13.76 -11.01 -21.53
N ARG A 7 12.85 -10.47 -20.71
CA ARG A 7 11.91 -11.26 -19.90
C ARG A 7 10.71 -11.67 -20.75
N THR A 8 10.74 -12.88 -21.32
CA THR A 8 9.52 -13.56 -21.77
C THR A 8 8.94 -14.32 -20.57
N ARG A 9 7.66 -14.12 -20.22
CA ARG A 9 6.93 -14.98 -19.27
C ARG A 9 7.08 -16.43 -19.70
N ARG A 10 7.96 -17.20 -19.04
CA ARG A 10 8.07 -18.66 -19.22
C ARG A 10 7.22 -19.36 -18.17
N ARG A 11 6.42 -20.33 -18.60
CA ARG A 11 5.84 -21.34 -17.70
C ARG A 11 6.99 -22.03 -16.96
N PHE A 12 6.93 -22.01 -15.64
CA PHE A 12 7.87 -22.66 -14.74
C PHE A 12 8.02 -24.15 -15.06
N SER A 13 9.22 -24.57 -15.43
CA SER A 13 9.63 -25.98 -15.50
C SER A 13 10.67 -26.19 -14.41
N LEU A 14 10.30 -26.93 -13.37
CA LEU A 14 11.13 -27.22 -12.19
C LEU A 14 12.39 -28.00 -12.60
N SER A 15 13.52 -27.72 -11.95
CA SER A 15 14.76 -28.47 -12.13
C SER A 15 14.73 -29.81 -11.38
N PRO A 16 15.49 -30.84 -11.80
CA PRO A 16 15.50 -32.15 -11.15
C PRO A 16 15.95 -32.14 -9.68
N GLN A 17 16.80 -31.19 -9.28
CA GLN A 17 17.23 -31.01 -7.88
C GLN A 17 16.08 -30.49 -6.98
N LEU A 18 15.09 -29.79 -7.55
CA LEU A 18 13.92 -29.32 -6.82
C LEU A 18 12.92 -30.46 -6.51
N ILE A 19 12.92 -31.53 -7.31
CA ILE A 19 12.03 -32.69 -7.16
C ILE A 19 12.42 -33.51 -5.93
N GLU A 20 13.72 -33.73 -5.67
CA GLU A 20 14.20 -34.46 -4.50
C GLU A 20 13.91 -33.73 -3.17
N VAL A 21 13.89 -32.39 -3.17
CA VAL A 21 13.58 -31.58 -1.96
C VAL A 21 12.07 -31.50 -1.69
N LEU A 22 11.23 -31.58 -2.73
CA LEU A 22 9.76 -31.58 -2.62
C LEU A 22 9.21 -32.94 -2.17
N GLU A 23 9.81 -34.05 -2.61
CA GLU A 23 9.34 -35.40 -2.25
C GLU A 23 9.66 -35.81 -0.80
N ALA A 24 10.62 -35.16 -0.14
CA ALA A 24 10.90 -35.37 1.28
C ALA A 24 9.87 -34.70 2.23
N ARG A 25 8.92 -33.89 1.72
CA ARG A 25 8.03 -33.02 2.51
C ARG A 25 6.68 -33.62 2.90
N GLN A 26 6.48 -34.94 2.81
CA GLN A 26 5.22 -35.59 3.19
C GLN A 26 5.17 -36.11 4.64
N LEU A 27 6.18 -35.83 5.49
CA LEU A 27 6.33 -36.48 6.81
C LEU A 27 6.45 -35.56 8.04
N LEU A 28 6.13 -34.26 7.93
CA LEU A 28 6.11 -33.35 9.09
C LEU A 28 4.78 -32.60 9.20
N SER A 29 3.73 -33.33 9.58
CA SER A 29 2.39 -32.79 9.86
C SER A 29 2.10 -32.57 11.36
N THR A 30 3.14 -32.47 12.21
CA THR A 30 2.95 -32.46 13.68
C THR A 30 3.57 -31.30 14.45
N LEU A 31 3.98 -30.21 13.78
CA LEU A 31 4.35 -28.94 14.43
C LEU A 31 3.66 -27.76 13.75
N GLN A 32 2.33 -27.72 13.89
CA GLN A 32 1.51 -26.62 13.38
C GLN A 32 1.14 -25.68 14.55
N THR A 33 2.11 -24.87 14.97
CA THR A 33 1.85 -23.67 15.77
C THR A 33 2.80 -22.58 15.31
N GLN A 34 2.41 -21.74 14.34
CA GLN A 34 2.99 -20.39 14.28
C GLN A 34 2.22 -19.32 13.52
N LEU A 35 1.10 -19.62 12.87
CA LEU A 35 0.07 -18.61 12.60
C LEU A 35 -1.30 -19.29 12.78
N PRO A 36 -2.19 -18.81 13.67
CA PRO A 36 -3.61 -19.08 13.44
C PRO A 36 -3.92 -18.56 12.04
N PRO A 37 -4.74 -19.25 11.24
CA PRO A 37 -5.27 -18.62 10.05
C PRO A 37 -6.11 -17.43 10.54
N ASP A 38 -5.59 -16.19 10.39
CA ASP A 38 -6.31 -14.92 10.60
C ASP A 38 -7.43 -14.81 9.56
N ILE A 39 -8.39 -15.73 9.61
CA ILE A 39 -9.58 -15.74 8.75
C ILE A 39 -10.57 -14.68 9.28
N ASN A 40 -10.56 -14.42 10.59
CA ASN A 40 -11.42 -13.43 11.20
C ASN A 40 -10.59 -12.19 11.54
N SER A 41 -10.86 -11.08 10.84
CA SER A 41 -10.29 -9.77 11.17
C SER A 41 -10.99 -9.10 12.35
N PHE A 42 -11.74 -9.88 13.14
CA PHE A 42 -12.43 -9.45 14.35
C PHE A 42 -12.59 -10.60 15.36
N ARG A 43 -12.93 -10.24 16.61
CA ARG A 43 -13.38 -11.16 17.67
C ARG A 43 -14.72 -10.69 18.23
N LEU A 44 -15.52 -11.62 18.72
CA LEU A 44 -16.78 -11.32 19.40
C LEU A 44 -16.66 -11.62 20.88
N THR A 45 -17.18 -10.72 21.71
CA THR A 45 -17.17 -10.87 23.17
C THR A 45 -18.46 -10.33 23.77
N THR A 46 -18.90 -10.90 24.88
CA THR A 46 -20.15 -10.47 25.51
C THR A 46 -19.97 -9.19 26.34
N ASP A 47 -18.72 -8.83 26.65
CA ASP A 47 -18.36 -7.72 27.52
C ASP A 47 -17.15 -6.95 27.00
N LEU A 48 -17.05 -5.67 27.35
CA LEU A 48 -15.99 -4.75 26.88
C LEU A 48 -14.59 -5.19 27.33
N ASN A 49 -14.48 -5.91 28.44
CA ASN A 49 -13.19 -6.41 28.96
C ASN A 49 -12.77 -7.73 28.30
N GLN A 50 -13.52 -8.21 27.30
CA GLN A 50 -13.24 -9.40 26.52
C GLN A 50 -13.11 -10.69 27.35
N THR A 51 -13.82 -10.78 28.48
CA THR A 51 -13.68 -11.94 29.39
C THR A 51 -14.36 -13.20 28.86
N THR A 52 -15.45 -13.04 28.11
CA THR A 52 -16.25 -14.15 27.59
C THR A 52 -16.40 -14.05 26.07
N PRO A 53 -15.87 -15.01 25.30
CA PRO A 53 -16.03 -15.05 23.85
C PRO A 53 -17.48 -15.25 23.41
N GLY A 54 -17.88 -14.62 22.30
CA GLY A 54 -19.19 -14.74 21.67
C GLY A 54 -20.13 -13.56 21.88
N LEU A 55 -21.34 -13.66 21.38
CA LEU A 55 -22.43 -12.70 21.60
C LEU A 55 -23.58 -13.35 22.36
N THR A 56 -24.33 -12.57 23.12
CA THR A 56 -25.51 -13.07 23.84
C THR A 56 -26.72 -13.04 22.92
N GLY A 57 -27.16 -14.20 22.44
CA GLY A 57 -28.39 -14.39 21.68
C GLY A 57 -29.62 -14.41 22.59
N SER A 58 -30.58 -13.53 22.32
CA SER A 58 -31.90 -13.44 22.95
C SER A 58 -32.96 -13.90 21.96
N TYR A 59 -33.54 -15.08 22.20
CA TYR A 59 -34.40 -15.77 21.25
C TYR A 59 -35.87 -15.45 21.50
N VAL A 60 -36.63 -15.27 20.42
CA VAL A 60 -38.06 -15.03 20.42
C VAL A 60 -38.73 -16.17 19.65
N ASN A 61 -39.67 -16.87 20.29
CA ASN A 61 -40.39 -18.01 19.71
C ASN A 61 -41.52 -17.58 18.75
N SER A 62 -41.20 -16.67 17.84
CA SER A 62 -42.06 -16.22 16.74
C SER A 62 -41.23 -15.47 15.70
N ASN A 63 -41.64 -15.52 14.43
CA ASN A 63 -41.08 -14.67 13.40
C ASN A 63 -41.45 -13.17 13.60
N LEU A 64 -40.44 -12.29 13.61
CA LEU A 64 -40.56 -10.83 13.70
C LEU A 64 -40.35 -10.05 12.38
N ARG A 65 -40.37 -10.69 11.21
CA ARG A 65 -40.20 -10.09 9.86
C ARG A 65 -40.94 -8.77 9.67
N ASN A 66 -42.21 -8.74 10.05
CA ASN A 66 -43.07 -7.58 9.85
C ASN A 66 -42.79 -6.43 10.85
N ARG A 67 -41.83 -6.61 11.77
CA ARG A 67 -41.39 -5.57 12.70
C ARG A 67 -40.37 -4.67 12.03
N SER A 68 -40.82 -3.52 11.54
CA SER A 68 -39.93 -2.50 10.99
C SER A 68 -39.17 -1.70 12.07
N VAL A 69 -39.73 -1.59 13.27
CA VAL A 69 -39.14 -0.84 14.39
C VAL A 69 -37.76 -1.42 14.75
N GLN A 70 -36.76 -0.55 14.83
CA GLN A 70 -35.36 -0.88 15.16
C GLN A 70 -35.11 -0.69 16.65
N ASP A 71 -35.77 -1.49 17.50
CA ASP A 71 -35.69 -1.40 18.95
C ASP A 71 -34.99 -2.62 19.58
N ASP A 72 -34.62 -2.48 20.86
CA ASP A 72 -34.00 -3.55 21.65
C ASP A 72 -35.04 -4.60 22.05
N TRP A 73 -34.96 -5.81 21.49
CA TRP A 73 -35.92 -6.87 21.75
C TRP A 73 -35.86 -7.44 23.16
N ARG A 74 -34.75 -7.23 23.88
CA ARG A 74 -34.62 -7.66 25.28
C ARG A 74 -35.59 -6.91 26.20
N VAL A 75 -36.02 -5.72 25.78
CA VAL A 75 -37.03 -4.92 26.50
C VAL A 75 -38.38 -4.92 25.82
N SER A 76 -38.44 -5.08 24.49
CA SER A 76 -39.70 -4.94 23.75
C SER A 76 -40.41 -6.25 23.42
N GLN A 77 -39.72 -7.40 23.48
CA GLN A 77 -40.26 -8.72 23.14
C GLN A 77 -40.21 -9.67 24.35
N ALA A 78 -41.05 -10.71 24.30
CA ALA A 78 -40.99 -11.81 25.26
C ALA A 78 -39.86 -12.77 24.85
N ILE A 79 -38.71 -12.66 25.54
CA ILE A 79 -37.56 -13.53 25.30
C ILE A 79 -37.89 -14.95 25.80
N SER A 80 -37.82 -15.92 24.90
CA SER A 80 -38.14 -17.34 25.14
C SER A 80 -36.95 -18.10 25.75
N GLY A 81 -35.73 -17.63 25.50
CA GLY A 81 -34.50 -18.16 26.06
C GLY A 81 -33.28 -17.35 25.61
N THR A 82 -32.15 -17.60 26.25
CA THR A 82 -30.88 -16.93 25.94
C THR A 82 -29.75 -17.92 25.82
N ARG A 83 -28.79 -17.67 24.94
CA ARG A 83 -27.57 -18.46 24.76
C ARG A 83 -26.40 -17.57 24.40
N VAL A 84 -25.20 -17.88 24.89
CA VAL A 84 -23.99 -17.25 24.38
C VAL A 84 -23.51 -18.06 23.18
N ASP A 85 -23.47 -17.42 22.02
CA ASP A 85 -22.98 -18.01 20.79
C ASP A 85 -21.56 -17.53 20.54
N ALA A 86 -20.59 -18.46 20.60
CA ALA A 86 -19.17 -18.16 20.44
C ALA A 86 -18.85 -17.48 19.09
N ALA A 87 -19.65 -17.75 18.07
CA ALA A 87 -19.67 -17.06 16.79
C ALA A 87 -21.11 -16.98 16.27
N VAL A 88 -21.42 -15.95 15.49
CA VAL A 88 -22.62 -15.92 14.63
C VAL A 88 -22.19 -16.48 13.28
N ASP A 89 -22.06 -17.80 13.20
CA ASP A 89 -21.66 -18.53 11.99
C ASP A 89 -22.46 -19.84 11.90
N PHE A 90 -23.77 -19.67 11.75
CA PHE A 90 -24.69 -20.78 11.58
C PHE A 90 -24.80 -21.10 10.10
N ASP A 91 -23.84 -21.90 9.63
CA ASP A 91 -23.67 -22.27 8.23
C ASP A 91 -24.41 -23.53 7.81
N THR A 92 -24.91 -24.29 8.79
CA THR A 92 -25.79 -25.44 8.62
C THR A 92 -27.14 -25.16 9.27
N LEU A 93 -28.15 -25.91 8.83
CA LEU A 93 -29.52 -25.81 9.37
C LEU A 93 -29.62 -26.23 10.85
N ASN A 94 -28.61 -26.93 11.37
CA ASN A 94 -28.58 -27.40 12.75
C ASN A 94 -27.91 -26.36 13.66
N TRP A 95 -28.73 -25.57 14.36
CA TRP A 95 -28.30 -24.58 15.34
C TRP A 95 -28.26 -25.15 16.77
N GLY A 96 -28.36 -26.47 16.92
CA GLY A 96 -28.48 -27.19 18.19
C GLY A 96 -29.92 -27.50 18.58
N VAL A 97 -30.14 -27.78 19.86
CA VAL A 97 -31.45 -28.19 20.39
C VAL A 97 -32.36 -26.97 20.61
N ARG A 98 -33.46 -26.87 19.87
CA ARG A 98 -34.34 -25.68 19.88
C ARG A 98 -35.03 -25.41 21.21
N SER A 99 -35.37 -26.48 21.92
CA SER A 99 -36.00 -26.38 23.24
C SER A 99 -35.08 -25.79 24.31
N SER A 100 -33.75 -25.81 24.12
CA SER A 100 -32.79 -25.22 25.06
C SER A 100 -32.91 -23.69 25.16
N VAL A 101 -33.47 -23.04 24.14
CA VAL A 101 -33.71 -21.59 24.08
C VAL A 101 -35.20 -21.26 23.89
N GLY A 102 -36.08 -22.22 24.17
CA GLY A 102 -37.53 -22.01 24.15
C GLY A 102 -38.17 -21.92 22.76
N ILE A 103 -37.47 -22.34 21.69
CA ILE A 103 -38.00 -22.34 20.33
C ILE A 103 -38.81 -23.62 20.06
N THR A 104 -39.99 -23.42 19.44
CA THR A 104 -40.99 -24.48 19.21
C THR A 104 -41.19 -24.84 17.74
N GLY A 105 -40.94 -23.89 16.83
CA GLY A 105 -41.11 -24.10 15.39
C GLY A 105 -39.98 -24.92 14.78
N GLY A 106 -40.32 -25.76 13.81
CA GLY A 106 -39.37 -26.61 13.09
C GLY A 106 -38.88 -27.83 13.88
N SER A 107 -37.68 -28.27 13.52
CA SER A 107 -36.97 -29.42 14.10
C SER A 107 -35.57 -29.01 14.55
N ASP A 108 -34.88 -29.83 15.34
CA ASP A 108 -33.47 -29.54 15.73
C ASP A 108 -32.51 -29.54 14.52
N LEU A 109 -32.93 -30.11 13.38
CA LEU A 109 -32.16 -30.08 12.13
C LEU A 109 -32.47 -28.87 11.25
N ASN A 110 -33.54 -28.13 11.53
CA ASN A 110 -33.98 -26.94 10.78
C ASN A 110 -34.99 -26.17 11.63
N TRP A 111 -34.57 -25.06 12.23
CA TRP A 111 -35.43 -24.28 13.12
C TRP A 111 -36.31 -23.35 12.29
N GLU A 112 -37.55 -23.15 12.71
CA GLU A 112 -38.54 -22.38 11.94
C GLU A 112 -39.31 -21.42 12.84
N ASN A 113 -39.88 -20.37 12.24
CA ASN A 113 -40.77 -19.40 12.91
C ASN A 113 -40.17 -18.85 14.22
N PHE A 114 -38.96 -18.32 14.13
CA PHE A 114 -38.26 -17.73 15.27
C PHE A 114 -37.55 -16.43 14.88
N SER A 115 -37.07 -15.71 15.87
CA SER A 115 -36.18 -14.57 15.67
C SER A 115 -35.20 -14.51 16.81
N VAL A 116 -34.04 -13.88 16.57
CA VAL A 116 -33.01 -13.75 17.58
C VAL A 116 -32.30 -12.41 17.44
N GLN A 117 -32.02 -11.79 18.58
CA GLN A 117 -31.16 -10.63 18.70
C GLN A 117 -29.86 -11.03 19.41
N TRP A 118 -28.71 -10.76 18.80
CA TRP A 118 -27.41 -10.88 19.45
C TRP A 118 -26.90 -9.52 19.89
N ASP A 119 -26.42 -9.42 21.13
CA ASP A 119 -25.76 -8.23 21.67
C ASP A 119 -24.39 -8.58 22.26
N GLY A 120 -23.45 -7.64 22.13
CA GLY A 120 -22.13 -7.72 22.75
C GLY A 120 -21.18 -6.71 22.11
N PHE A 121 -19.93 -7.12 21.94
CA PHE A 121 -18.87 -6.30 21.40
C PHE A 121 -18.15 -7.02 20.28
N VAL A 122 -17.81 -6.26 19.24
CA VAL A 122 -16.90 -6.67 18.18
C VAL A 122 -15.56 -5.96 18.36
N ASP A 123 -14.50 -6.73 18.53
CA ASP A 123 -13.13 -6.24 18.55
C ASP A 123 -12.55 -6.38 17.14
N VAL A 124 -12.47 -5.28 16.42
CA VAL A 124 -11.90 -5.23 15.07
C VAL A 124 -10.38 -5.25 15.20
N LEU A 125 -9.75 -6.28 14.67
CA LEU A 125 -8.31 -6.49 14.79
C LEU A 125 -7.52 -5.82 13.66
N VAL A 126 -8.19 -5.52 12.54
CA VAL A 126 -7.56 -4.95 11.35
C VAL A 126 -8.34 -3.72 10.90
N THR A 127 -7.70 -2.55 10.96
CA THR A 127 -8.25 -1.30 10.43
C THR A 127 -8.66 -1.46 8.95
N GLY A 128 -9.79 -0.88 8.58
CA GLY A 128 -10.40 -1.02 7.26
C GLY A 128 -11.28 -2.27 7.11
N THR A 129 -11.40 -3.11 8.13
CA THR A 129 -12.31 -4.27 8.10
C THR A 129 -13.74 -3.81 7.92
N THR A 130 -14.45 -4.43 6.99
CA THR A 130 -15.91 -4.29 6.85
C THR A 130 -16.60 -5.55 7.35
N LEU A 131 -17.79 -5.40 7.91
CA LEU A 131 -18.65 -6.51 8.35
C LEU A 131 -19.90 -6.58 7.48
N ARG A 132 -20.45 -7.78 7.30
CA ARG A 132 -21.77 -8.01 6.69
C ARG A 132 -22.41 -9.26 7.23
N THR A 133 -23.71 -9.39 7.07
CA THR A 133 -24.41 -10.65 7.32
C THR A 133 -24.62 -11.43 6.03
N THR A 134 -24.60 -12.75 6.13
CA THR A 134 -25.16 -13.66 5.12
C THR A 134 -26.31 -14.39 5.78
N SER A 135 -27.54 -14.23 5.30
CA SER A 135 -28.70 -14.82 5.98
C SER A 135 -29.76 -15.38 5.04
N ASP A 136 -30.50 -16.34 5.57
CA ASP A 136 -31.74 -16.95 5.06
C ASP A 136 -32.62 -17.21 6.29
N ASP A 137 -33.74 -16.52 6.54
CA ASP A 137 -34.29 -15.37 5.82
C ASP A 137 -33.52 -14.04 6.08
N SER A 138 -34.20 -12.92 6.39
CA SER A 138 -33.60 -11.58 6.41
C SER A 138 -32.89 -11.23 7.73
N SER A 139 -31.91 -10.33 7.67
CA SER A 139 -31.17 -9.87 8.85
C SER A 139 -30.81 -8.39 8.78
N ARG A 140 -30.37 -7.84 9.92
CA ARG A 140 -29.85 -6.47 10.02
C ARG A 140 -28.96 -6.34 11.25
N PHE A 141 -28.06 -5.36 11.26
CA PHE A 141 -27.21 -5.13 12.42
C PHE A 141 -26.80 -3.66 12.58
N TRP A 142 -26.28 -3.35 13.76
CA TRP A 142 -25.76 -2.04 14.14
C TRP A 142 -24.39 -2.15 14.78
N ILE A 143 -23.54 -1.17 14.50
CA ILE A 143 -22.25 -0.96 15.15
C ILE A 143 -22.26 0.46 15.73
N ASP A 144 -22.02 0.59 17.02
CA ASP A 144 -21.91 1.87 17.73
C ASP A 144 -20.55 2.50 17.37
N LEU A 145 -20.51 3.24 16.26
CA LEU A 145 -19.30 3.80 15.68
C LEU A 145 -18.80 4.98 16.49
N ASN A 146 -19.73 5.77 17.03
CA ASN A 146 -19.44 6.99 17.78
C ASN A 146 -19.15 6.72 19.28
N ARG A 147 -19.42 5.49 19.76
CA ARG A 147 -19.22 5.01 21.14
C ARG A 147 -20.04 5.77 22.18
N ASP A 148 -21.20 6.29 21.79
CA ASP A 148 -22.12 6.98 22.70
C ASP A 148 -23.01 6.01 23.49
N GLY A 149 -22.97 4.72 23.14
CA GLY A 149 -23.71 3.66 23.80
C GLY A 149 -25.14 3.48 23.28
N THR A 150 -25.52 4.20 22.23
CA THR A 150 -26.77 4.06 21.49
C THR A 150 -26.48 3.58 20.05
N PHE A 151 -27.51 3.14 19.33
CA PHE A 151 -27.38 2.74 17.93
C PHE A 151 -28.25 3.66 17.08
N ASP A 152 -27.65 4.32 16.10
CA ASP A 152 -28.38 5.10 15.12
C ASP A 152 -29.19 4.18 14.20
N SER A 153 -30.49 4.44 14.09
CA SER A 153 -31.41 3.65 13.25
C SER A 153 -31.26 3.88 11.73
N SER A 154 -30.31 4.70 11.33
CA SER A 154 -29.99 5.01 9.94
C SER A 154 -28.55 5.53 9.83
N GLY A 155 -28.03 5.66 8.61
CA GLY A 155 -26.67 6.14 8.38
C GLY A 155 -25.62 5.05 8.55
N ALA A 156 -24.41 5.43 9.00
CA ALA A 156 -23.22 4.58 8.96
C ALA A 156 -23.25 3.42 9.97
N GLU A 157 -24.00 3.56 11.07
CA GLU A 157 -24.09 2.54 12.11
C GLU A 157 -24.99 1.37 11.73
N PHE A 158 -25.98 1.61 10.88
CA PHE A 158 -26.99 0.63 10.49
C PHE A 158 -26.62 -0.08 9.18
N VAL A 159 -26.71 -1.40 9.18
CA VAL A 159 -26.47 -2.23 8.00
C VAL A 159 -27.61 -3.22 7.82
N ASP A 160 -28.19 -3.19 6.62
CA ASP A 160 -29.36 -3.99 6.25
C ASP A 160 -28.99 -5.19 5.36
N ASN A 161 -29.70 -6.30 5.56
CA ASN A 161 -29.73 -7.47 4.68
C ASN A 161 -31.18 -7.83 4.37
N HIS A 162 -31.82 -6.93 3.61
CA HIS A 162 -33.19 -7.00 3.11
C HIS A 162 -34.25 -7.27 4.19
N TRP A 163 -34.11 -6.59 5.35
CA TRP A 163 -35.01 -6.81 6.48
C TRP A 163 -36.48 -6.69 6.08
N GLY A 164 -37.29 -7.66 6.53
CA GLY A 164 -38.73 -7.67 6.29
C GLY A 164 -39.14 -8.36 4.99
N THR A 165 -38.21 -8.99 4.28
CA THR A 165 -38.48 -9.76 3.06
C THR A 165 -38.05 -11.22 3.21
N PRO A 166 -38.80 -12.18 2.65
CA PRO A 166 -38.31 -13.54 2.51
C PRO A 166 -37.13 -13.58 1.54
N GLN A 167 -36.10 -14.35 1.85
CA GLN A 167 -34.94 -14.48 0.97
C GLN A 167 -34.25 -15.83 1.16
N ALA A 168 -33.69 -16.37 0.06
CA ALA A 168 -32.70 -17.43 0.19
C ALA A 168 -31.38 -16.86 0.75
N THR A 169 -30.43 -17.73 1.09
CA THR A 169 -29.09 -17.37 1.57
C THR A 169 -28.45 -16.26 0.73
N THR A 170 -28.43 -15.05 1.29
CA THR A 170 -28.01 -13.83 0.60
C THR A 170 -27.05 -13.02 1.45
N ASP A 171 -25.98 -12.51 0.82
CA ASP A 171 -25.07 -11.54 1.43
C ASP A 171 -25.73 -10.16 1.48
N GLY A 172 -25.76 -9.55 2.66
CA GLY A 172 -26.25 -8.19 2.87
C GLY A 172 -25.24 -7.11 2.50
N ASN A 173 -25.58 -5.86 2.82
CA ASN A 173 -24.69 -4.72 2.64
C ASN A 173 -23.45 -4.83 3.54
N LEU A 174 -22.33 -4.25 3.09
CA LEU A 174 -21.15 -4.05 3.94
C LEU A 174 -21.38 -2.87 4.89
N SER A 175 -20.84 -2.97 6.11
CA SER A 175 -20.64 -1.83 6.98
C SER A 175 -19.67 -0.84 6.34
N VAL A 176 -19.62 0.38 6.88
CA VAL A 176 -18.46 1.24 6.64
C VAL A 176 -17.17 0.54 7.09
N PRO A 177 -16.00 0.84 6.47
CA PRO A 177 -14.73 0.35 6.94
C PRO A 177 -14.49 0.78 8.40
N LEU A 178 -14.14 -0.18 9.26
CA LEU A 178 -13.97 0.02 10.69
C LEU A 178 -12.49 0.18 11.03
N ASN A 179 -12.16 1.15 11.87
CA ASN A 179 -10.84 1.22 12.49
C ASN A 179 -10.67 0.09 13.49
N ALA A 180 -9.45 -0.36 13.72
CA ALA A 180 -9.16 -1.33 14.78
C ALA A 180 -9.67 -0.82 16.14
N GLY A 181 -10.16 -1.74 16.95
CA GLY A 181 -10.71 -1.46 18.28
C GLY A 181 -12.08 -2.08 18.52
N ILE A 182 -12.57 -1.86 19.74
CA ILE A 182 -13.77 -2.52 20.26
C ILE A 182 -14.98 -1.61 20.08
N TYR A 183 -16.05 -2.15 19.48
CA TYR A 183 -17.33 -1.48 19.26
C TYR A 183 -18.46 -2.32 19.85
N ARG A 184 -19.53 -1.67 20.32
CA ARG A 184 -20.77 -2.41 20.62
C ARG A 184 -21.40 -2.83 19.30
N ILE A 185 -21.95 -4.04 19.28
CA ILE A 185 -22.65 -4.58 18.11
C ILE A 185 -23.99 -5.19 18.53
N ARG A 186 -24.99 -4.99 17.69
CA ARG A 186 -26.27 -5.68 17.76
C ARG A 186 -26.61 -6.29 16.41
N LEU A 187 -27.04 -7.56 16.41
CA LEU A 187 -27.56 -8.21 15.22
C LEU A 187 -29.00 -8.65 15.47
N GLN A 188 -29.85 -8.59 14.46
CA GLN A 188 -31.20 -9.13 14.46
C GLN A 188 -31.39 -10.01 13.22
N TYR A 189 -32.02 -11.15 13.43
CA TYR A 189 -32.34 -12.15 12.40
C TYR A 189 -33.75 -12.70 12.64
N GLU A 190 -34.46 -12.98 11.55
CA GLU A 190 -35.78 -13.59 11.56
C GLU A 190 -35.84 -14.77 10.59
N GLU A 191 -36.61 -15.79 10.96
CA GLU A 191 -36.86 -16.98 10.16
C GLU A 191 -38.35 -17.29 10.12
N ALA A 192 -38.96 -17.39 8.94
CA ALA A 192 -40.35 -17.81 8.80
C ALA A 192 -40.49 -19.32 8.63
N GLY A 193 -39.65 -19.90 7.78
CA GLY A 193 -39.97 -21.07 6.99
C GLY A 193 -38.93 -21.24 5.88
N GLY A 194 -38.07 -22.25 5.95
CA GLY A 194 -37.04 -22.44 4.93
C GLY A 194 -35.73 -22.95 5.51
N ASP A 195 -34.62 -22.59 4.89
CA ASP A 195 -33.29 -22.95 5.39
C ASP A 195 -32.84 -21.86 6.37
N ASN A 196 -32.63 -22.18 7.65
CA ASN A 196 -32.20 -21.19 8.65
C ASN A 196 -30.67 -20.97 8.61
N VAL A 197 -30.21 -19.91 7.94
CA VAL A 197 -28.79 -19.58 7.79
C VAL A 197 -28.50 -18.18 8.31
N MET A 198 -27.45 -18.03 9.12
CA MET A 198 -27.02 -16.71 9.59
C MET A 198 -25.52 -16.68 9.89
N ARG A 199 -24.79 -15.81 9.20
CA ARG A 199 -23.35 -15.61 9.40
C ARG A 199 -23.03 -14.13 9.51
N LEU A 200 -22.21 -13.73 10.47
CA LEU A 200 -21.51 -12.45 10.48
C LEU A 200 -20.13 -12.66 9.88
N LYS A 201 -19.90 -12.10 8.69
CA LYS A 201 -18.63 -12.21 7.96
C LYS A 201 -17.87 -10.91 8.04
N SER A 202 -16.54 -11.01 8.08
CA SER A 202 -15.65 -9.88 7.85
C SER A 202 -14.99 -9.96 6.49
N THR A 203 -14.77 -8.81 5.88
CA THR A 203 -13.90 -8.65 4.73
C THR A 203 -12.80 -7.66 5.11
N PRO A 204 -11.56 -8.14 5.36
CA PRO A 204 -10.43 -7.25 5.60
C PRO A 204 -10.08 -6.46 4.34
N PRO A 205 -9.38 -5.32 4.46
CA PRO A 205 -8.86 -4.61 3.30
C PRO A 205 -7.81 -5.46 2.57
N ASN A 206 -7.68 -5.21 1.26
CA ASN A 206 -6.51 -5.64 0.52
C ASN A 206 -5.29 -4.95 1.11
N ARG A 207 -4.24 -5.71 1.43
CA ARG A 207 -3.14 -5.19 2.27
C ARG A 207 -1.79 -5.80 1.96
N LEU A 208 -0.75 -5.08 2.35
CA LEU A 208 0.60 -5.58 2.52
C LEU A 208 0.74 -6.33 3.85
N ARG A 209 1.40 -7.50 3.81
CA ARG A 209 1.91 -8.23 4.97
C ARG A 209 3.42 -8.40 4.80
N ILE A 210 4.17 -8.41 5.91
CA ILE A 210 5.62 -8.50 5.89
C ILE A 210 6.07 -9.68 6.74
N ALA A 211 6.95 -10.52 6.20
CA ALA A 211 7.58 -11.61 6.95
C ALA A 211 9.09 -11.46 6.95
N TYR A 212 9.67 -11.58 8.14
CA TYR A 212 11.11 -11.67 8.34
C TYR A 212 11.48 -13.12 8.62
N LEU A 213 12.01 -13.78 7.60
CA LEU A 213 12.27 -15.21 7.55
C LEU A 213 13.70 -15.51 7.97
N ILE A 214 13.83 -16.22 9.10
CA ILE A 214 15.11 -16.47 9.76
C ILE A 214 15.47 -17.95 9.61
N PRO A 215 16.51 -18.31 8.82
CA PRO A 215 17.01 -19.68 8.75
C PRO A 215 17.37 -20.26 10.11
N SER A 216 17.33 -21.59 10.24
CA SER A 216 17.47 -22.28 11.55
C SER A 216 18.82 -22.07 12.24
N ASN A 217 19.84 -21.61 11.50
CA ASN A 217 21.18 -21.32 11.98
C ASN A 217 21.52 -19.81 12.06
N ARG A 218 20.54 -18.93 11.90
CA ARG A 218 20.70 -17.47 11.96
C ARG A 218 19.88 -16.88 13.09
N GLU A 219 20.16 -15.63 13.45
CA GLU A 219 19.35 -14.83 14.37
C GLU A 219 18.89 -13.56 13.66
N PRO A 220 17.73 -12.99 14.03
CA PRO A 220 17.31 -11.68 13.53
C PRO A 220 18.35 -10.60 13.82
N GLN A 221 18.52 -9.65 12.90
CA GLN A 221 19.34 -8.47 13.14
C GLN A 221 18.75 -7.62 14.29
N PRO A 222 19.58 -7.03 15.18
CA PRO A 222 19.12 -6.31 16.38
C PRO A 222 18.05 -5.22 16.13
N GLU A 223 18.05 -4.58 14.95
CA GLU A 223 17.11 -3.51 14.57
C GLU A 223 16.27 -3.86 13.33
N GLY A 224 16.31 -5.12 12.86
CA GLY A 224 15.67 -5.53 11.61
C GLY A 224 14.15 -5.28 11.59
N VAL A 225 13.47 -5.53 12.72
CA VAL A 225 12.02 -5.30 12.85
C VAL A 225 11.70 -3.80 12.81
N GLN A 226 12.43 -3.01 13.59
CA GLN A 226 12.24 -1.56 13.68
C GLN A 226 12.49 -0.89 12.33
N ASN A 227 13.55 -1.30 11.62
CA ASN A 227 13.86 -0.79 10.28
C ASN A 227 12.73 -1.12 9.30
N LEU A 228 12.22 -2.36 9.30
CA LEU A 228 11.10 -2.73 8.43
C LEU A 228 9.83 -1.94 8.75
N GLN A 229 9.50 -1.77 10.03
CA GLN A 229 8.35 -0.97 10.45
C GLN A 229 8.46 0.49 9.97
N ALA A 230 9.61 1.13 10.19
CA ALA A 230 9.83 2.51 9.76
C ALA A 230 9.78 2.66 8.22
N ASN A 231 10.40 1.73 7.49
CA ASN A 231 10.46 1.79 6.03
C ASN A 231 9.08 1.63 5.37
N VAL A 232 8.23 0.74 5.88
CA VAL A 232 6.88 0.53 5.32
C VAL A 232 6.03 1.78 5.46
N VAL A 233 6.13 2.50 6.58
CA VAL A 233 5.47 3.79 6.76
C VAL A 233 6.01 4.83 5.77
N ASN A 234 7.34 4.90 5.61
CA ASN A 234 7.96 5.81 4.64
C ASN A 234 7.52 5.52 3.20
N TYR A 235 7.43 4.24 2.81
CA TYR A 235 6.93 3.82 1.50
C TYR A 235 5.47 4.19 1.29
N GLN A 236 4.63 3.95 2.30
CA GLN A 236 3.20 4.30 2.24
C GLN A 236 3.02 5.82 2.06
N ASN A 237 3.75 6.63 2.83
CA ASN A 237 3.72 8.10 2.77
C ASN A 237 4.26 8.64 1.45
N TRP A 238 5.37 8.09 0.98
CA TRP A 238 5.95 8.47 -0.31
C TRP A 238 4.97 8.17 -1.44
N LEU A 239 4.39 6.96 -1.48
CA LEU A 239 3.40 6.61 -2.51
C LEU A 239 2.17 7.52 -2.45
N ALA A 240 1.66 7.85 -1.27
CA ALA A 240 0.54 8.78 -1.14
C ALA A 240 0.86 10.18 -1.69
N ASP A 241 2.05 10.71 -1.39
CA ASP A 241 2.51 11.98 -1.95
C ASP A 241 2.69 11.91 -3.46
N GLN A 242 3.27 10.83 -3.98
CA GLN A 242 3.49 10.65 -5.42
C GLN A 242 2.19 10.47 -6.20
N MET A 243 1.22 9.73 -5.68
CA MET A 243 -0.12 9.60 -6.28
C MET A 243 -0.82 10.97 -6.37
N ASP A 244 -0.70 11.79 -5.32
CA ASP A 244 -1.23 13.15 -5.30
C ASP A 244 -0.50 14.08 -6.26
N ARG A 245 0.82 13.97 -6.36
CA ARG A 245 1.64 14.67 -7.37
C ARG A 245 1.23 14.30 -8.79
N GLN A 246 0.83 13.06 -9.01
CA GLN A 246 0.29 12.65 -10.30
C GLN A 246 -1.16 13.14 -10.48
N GLY A 247 -1.86 13.60 -9.44
CA GLY A 247 -3.24 14.10 -9.55
C GLY A 247 -4.30 13.01 -9.40
N PHE A 248 -3.96 11.91 -8.71
CA PHE A 248 -4.91 10.87 -8.29
C PHE A 248 -5.35 11.03 -6.82
N GLY A 249 -4.96 12.13 -6.18
CA GLY A 249 -5.15 12.36 -4.76
C GLY A 249 -4.19 11.53 -3.90
N ARG A 250 -4.20 11.77 -2.59
CA ARG A 250 -3.35 11.06 -1.61
C ARG A 250 -3.89 9.66 -1.32
N THR A 251 -3.70 8.74 -2.26
CA THR A 251 -4.08 7.31 -2.13
C THR A 251 -2.84 6.44 -2.02
N THR A 252 -2.94 5.34 -1.26
CA THR A 252 -1.81 4.44 -0.98
C THR A 252 -2.32 3.07 -0.54
N PHE A 253 -1.41 2.10 -0.41
CA PHE A 253 -1.74 0.75 0.03
C PHE A 253 -1.98 0.68 1.54
N ALA A 254 -2.86 -0.22 1.99
CA ALA A 254 -2.98 -0.57 3.40
C ALA A 254 -1.94 -1.64 3.79
N TYR A 255 -1.52 -1.68 5.05
CA TYR A 255 -0.68 -2.76 5.60
C TYR A 255 -1.32 -3.38 6.84
N GLU A 256 -0.94 -4.61 7.16
CA GLU A 256 -1.32 -5.25 8.42
C GLU A 256 -0.64 -4.57 9.62
N THR A 257 -1.43 -4.29 10.66
CA THR A 257 -0.96 -3.64 11.88
C THR A 257 -0.86 -4.62 13.05
N GLU A 258 -0.08 -4.25 14.07
CA GLU A 258 -0.20 -4.84 15.40
C GLU A 258 -1.57 -4.52 16.02
N ALA A 259 -1.82 -5.05 17.21
CA ALA A 259 -3.09 -4.85 17.94
C ALA A 259 -3.39 -3.37 18.27
N ASP A 260 -2.41 -2.48 18.15
CA ASP A 260 -2.58 -1.04 18.33
C ASP A 260 -3.26 -0.34 17.12
N GLY A 261 -3.41 -1.04 16.00
CA GLY A 261 -4.02 -0.50 14.78
C GLY A 261 -3.16 0.50 14.00
N VAL A 262 -1.90 0.69 14.39
CA VAL A 262 -1.01 1.74 13.84
C VAL A 262 0.33 1.15 13.40
N THR A 263 0.98 0.37 14.26
CA THR A 263 2.33 -0.13 14.04
C THR A 263 2.30 -1.24 12.99
N PRO A 264 3.11 -1.19 11.91
CA PRO A 264 3.17 -2.28 10.94
C PRO A 264 3.56 -3.61 11.60
N ARG A 265 2.83 -4.67 11.29
CA ARG A 265 3.11 -6.01 11.82
C ARG A 265 4.19 -6.70 11.00
N ILE A 266 5.24 -7.17 11.69
CA ILE A 266 6.33 -7.94 11.09
C ILE A 266 6.28 -9.37 11.60
N HIS A 267 5.98 -10.32 10.71
CA HIS A 267 5.96 -11.74 11.06
C HIS A 267 7.38 -12.29 11.08
N VAL A 268 8.01 -12.32 12.25
CA VAL A 268 9.34 -12.95 12.43
C VAL A 268 9.17 -14.45 12.57
N LEU A 269 9.54 -15.20 11.53
CA LEU A 269 9.29 -16.65 11.42
C LEU A 269 10.59 -17.43 11.24
N ARG A 270 10.71 -18.54 11.97
CA ARG A 270 11.86 -19.45 11.86
C ARG A 270 11.63 -20.43 10.72
N LEU A 271 12.55 -20.43 9.77
CA LEU A 271 12.59 -21.43 8.71
C LEU A 271 13.23 -22.73 9.22
N PRO A 272 12.81 -23.90 8.73
CA PRO A 272 13.32 -25.19 9.20
C PRO A 272 14.75 -25.47 8.76
N GLU A 273 15.14 -25.01 7.58
CA GLU A 273 16.46 -25.28 6.99
C GLU A 273 17.47 -24.16 7.33
N PRO A 274 18.78 -24.45 7.29
CA PRO A 274 19.82 -23.43 7.45
C PRO A 274 19.87 -22.48 6.24
N ASP A 275 20.57 -21.36 6.40
CA ASP A 275 20.70 -20.28 5.40
C ASP A 275 21.13 -20.78 4.00
N SER A 276 22.03 -21.77 3.95
CA SER A 276 22.50 -22.37 2.70
C SER A 276 21.40 -22.99 1.84
N ALA A 277 20.25 -23.37 2.41
CA ALA A 277 19.12 -23.94 1.67
C ALA A 277 18.29 -22.87 0.93
N TYR A 278 18.51 -21.60 1.23
CA TYR A 278 17.77 -20.46 0.69
C TYR A 278 18.68 -19.51 -0.12
N ARG A 279 19.78 -20.04 -0.67
CA ARG A 279 20.75 -19.28 -1.45
C ARG A 279 21.31 -20.10 -2.60
N MET A 280 21.08 -19.63 -3.82
CA MET A 280 21.60 -20.20 -5.07
C MET A 280 22.39 -19.15 -5.87
N GLU A 281 23.10 -19.56 -6.91
CA GLU A 281 23.72 -18.62 -7.86
C GLU A 281 22.68 -17.90 -8.72
N ASP A 282 21.58 -18.58 -9.09
CA ASP A 282 20.45 -17.97 -9.79
C ASP A 282 19.48 -17.33 -8.79
N GLN A 283 19.14 -16.06 -9.01
CA GLN A 283 18.22 -15.32 -8.15
C GLN A 283 16.77 -15.83 -8.26
N ASN A 284 16.33 -16.34 -9.41
CA ASN A 284 14.99 -16.89 -9.55
C ASN A 284 14.86 -18.21 -8.78
N ASP A 285 15.90 -19.05 -8.80
CA ASP A 285 15.91 -20.26 -7.98
C ASP A 285 15.88 -19.90 -6.49
N THR A 286 16.61 -18.85 -6.08
CA THR A 286 16.58 -18.32 -4.71
C THR A 286 15.17 -17.81 -4.35
N TYR A 287 14.50 -17.08 -5.24
CA TYR A 287 13.13 -16.60 -5.07
C TYR A 287 12.17 -17.76 -4.77
N ASP A 288 12.20 -18.80 -5.61
CA ASP A 288 11.32 -19.96 -5.49
C ASP A 288 11.57 -20.73 -4.18
N LEU A 289 12.83 -20.86 -3.77
CA LEU A 289 13.21 -21.49 -2.49
C LEU A 289 12.70 -20.70 -1.28
N VAL A 290 12.83 -19.37 -1.29
CA VAL A 290 12.33 -18.51 -0.19
C VAL A 290 10.81 -18.56 -0.12
N VAL A 291 10.12 -18.48 -1.27
CA VAL A 291 8.66 -18.61 -1.34
C VAL A 291 8.20 -20.00 -0.84
N ALA A 292 8.92 -21.08 -1.20
CA ALA A 292 8.63 -22.42 -0.69
C ALA A 292 8.93 -22.57 0.82
N GLY A 293 9.94 -21.86 1.34
CA GLY A 293 10.23 -21.74 2.77
C GLY A 293 9.11 -21.02 3.51
N ALA A 294 8.64 -19.89 3.00
CA ALA A 294 7.51 -19.13 3.54
C ALA A 294 6.23 -19.99 3.63
N ARG A 295 5.93 -20.77 2.58
CA ARG A 295 4.81 -21.72 2.59
C ARG A 295 4.95 -22.77 3.69
N ALA A 296 6.16 -23.27 3.94
CA ALA A 296 6.41 -24.28 4.97
C ALA A 296 6.13 -23.78 6.39
N VAL A 297 6.21 -22.46 6.61
CA VAL A 297 5.92 -21.81 7.91
C VAL A 297 4.53 -21.18 7.97
N GLY A 298 3.65 -21.51 7.01
CA GLY A 298 2.23 -21.15 7.05
C GLY A 298 1.84 -19.86 6.31
N ILE A 299 2.78 -19.19 5.63
CA ILE A 299 2.46 -18.05 4.76
C ILE A 299 1.73 -18.55 3.52
N ARG A 300 0.82 -17.74 2.97
CA ARG A 300 0.10 -18.00 1.71
C ARG A 300 0.52 -16.99 0.63
N PRO A 301 1.72 -17.13 0.03
CA PRO A 301 2.16 -16.22 -1.03
C PRO A 301 1.20 -16.28 -2.22
N PHE A 302 0.93 -15.11 -2.82
CA PHE A 302 -0.01 -14.90 -3.93
C PHE A 302 -1.50 -15.13 -3.60
N ALA A 303 -1.89 -15.15 -2.32
CA ALA A 303 -3.30 -15.17 -1.95
C ALA A 303 -4.00 -13.86 -2.36
N ASP A 304 -5.24 -13.96 -2.82
CA ASP A 304 -6.05 -12.79 -3.13
C ASP A 304 -6.20 -11.89 -1.89
N GLY A 305 -6.13 -10.58 -2.12
CA GLY A 305 -6.17 -9.53 -1.12
C GLY A 305 -4.88 -9.34 -0.33
N GLU A 306 -3.82 -10.10 -0.63
CA GLU A 306 -2.57 -10.05 0.11
C GLU A 306 -1.35 -9.84 -0.80
N ILE A 307 -0.63 -8.76 -0.56
CA ILE A 307 0.76 -8.60 -1.00
C ILE A 307 1.67 -9.03 0.13
N TRP A 308 2.72 -9.80 -0.18
CA TRP A 308 3.73 -10.22 0.81
C TRP A 308 5.09 -9.62 0.48
N LEU A 309 5.70 -8.93 1.44
CA LEU A 309 7.13 -8.63 1.45
C LEU A 309 7.84 -9.67 2.33
N LEU A 310 8.65 -10.52 1.71
CA LEU A 310 9.45 -11.54 2.36
C LEU A 310 10.90 -11.06 2.46
N VAL A 311 11.40 -10.94 3.68
CA VAL A 311 12.78 -10.56 3.97
C VAL A 311 13.51 -11.77 4.52
N HIS A 312 14.60 -12.22 3.91
CA HIS A 312 15.25 -13.48 4.33
C HIS A 312 16.74 -13.32 4.65
N GLU A 313 17.19 -14.02 5.71
CA GLU A 313 18.56 -13.94 6.27
C GLU A 313 19.50 -15.00 5.67
N ALA A 314 19.73 -15.00 4.35
CA ALA A 314 20.52 -16.08 3.71
C ALA A 314 21.84 -15.69 3.05
N TRP A 315 22.28 -14.42 3.05
CA TRP A 315 23.55 -14.05 2.41
C TRP A 315 24.79 -14.41 3.26
N VAL A 316 25.95 -14.44 2.61
CA VAL A 316 27.27 -14.54 3.24
C VAL A 316 28.22 -13.55 2.59
N GLN A 317 28.90 -12.76 3.42
CA GLN A 317 30.00 -11.89 3.00
C GLN A 317 31.33 -12.68 3.00
N HIS A 318 32.15 -12.45 1.98
CA HIS A 318 33.48 -13.04 1.83
C HIS A 318 34.60 -12.09 2.25
N PRO A 319 35.81 -12.61 2.56
CA PRO A 319 36.95 -11.78 2.97
C PRO A 319 37.40 -10.71 1.98
N ASP A 320 37.10 -10.89 0.69
CA ASP A 320 37.41 -9.91 -0.37
C ASP A 320 36.36 -8.80 -0.47
N GLY A 321 35.33 -8.83 0.38
CA GLY A 321 34.23 -7.88 0.40
C GLY A 321 33.06 -8.27 -0.49
N SER A 322 33.18 -9.31 -1.33
CA SER A 322 32.06 -9.81 -2.14
C SER A 322 31.01 -10.49 -1.26
N LYS A 323 29.82 -10.72 -1.82
CA LYS A 323 28.76 -11.50 -1.17
C LYS A 323 28.29 -12.64 -2.06
N THR A 324 27.91 -13.77 -1.46
CA THR A 324 27.08 -14.78 -2.11
C THR A 324 25.69 -14.70 -1.50
N GLY A 325 24.67 -14.85 -2.34
CA GLY A 325 23.30 -14.49 -2.01
C GLY A 325 23.04 -13.03 -2.36
N GLY A 326 21.97 -12.45 -1.84
CA GLY A 326 21.45 -11.19 -2.34
C GLY A 326 20.45 -11.42 -3.47
N ILE A 327 19.18 -11.23 -3.14
CA ILE A 327 18.06 -11.20 -4.05
C ILE A 327 17.25 -9.95 -3.78
N ALA A 328 16.82 -9.30 -4.84
CA ALA A 328 15.75 -8.33 -4.84
C ALA A 328 14.91 -8.68 -6.06
N LEU A 329 13.81 -9.39 -5.84
CA LEU A 329 12.90 -9.82 -6.89
C LEU A 329 11.46 -9.74 -6.38
N GLY A 330 10.59 -9.14 -7.18
CA GLY A 330 9.15 -9.11 -6.94
C GLY A 330 8.35 -9.53 -8.16
N GLY A 331 7.13 -10.00 -7.90
CA GLY A 331 6.18 -10.36 -8.93
C GLY A 331 4.76 -10.40 -8.39
N GLY A 332 3.85 -9.82 -9.16
CA GLY A 332 2.43 -9.79 -8.86
C GLY A 332 1.60 -9.95 -10.11
N PHE A 333 0.35 -10.35 -9.93
CA PHE A 333 -0.58 -10.49 -11.05
C PHE A 333 -1.26 -9.19 -11.43
N GLY A 334 -1.23 -8.16 -10.57
CA GLY A 334 -1.78 -6.82 -10.82
C GLY A 334 -3.25 -6.78 -11.26
N ASN A 335 -4.00 -7.87 -11.04
CA ASN A 335 -5.33 -8.08 -11.61
C ASN A 335 -6.37 -8.22 -10.50
N GLY A 336 -7.24 -7.24 -10.37
CA GLY A 336 -8.30 -7.21 -9.37
C GLY A 336 -7.71 -7.32 -7.97
N GLY A 337 -8.15 -8.35 -7.23
CA GLY A 337 -7.66 -8.65 -5.89
C GLY A 337 -6.45 -9.57 -5.87
N SER A 338 -5.91 -10.00 -7.01
CA SER A 338 -4.84 -11.00 -7.02
C SER A 338 -3.59 -10.54 -6.28
N GLY A 339 -3.04 -11.42 -5.45
CA GLY A 339 -1.87 -11.14 -4.64
C GLY A 339 -0.57 -11.06 -5.43
N GLY A 340 0.50 -10.77 -4.69
CA GLY A 340 1.86 -10.66 -5.21
C GLY A 340 2.88 -10.83 -4.09
N VAL A 341 4.13 -11.05 -4.47
CA VAL A 341 5.21 -11.33 -3.53
C VAL A 341 6.46 -10.57 -3.95
N ALA A 342 7.08 -9.89 -3.01
CA ALA A 342 8.42 -9.34 -3.11
C ALA A 342 9.34 -10.13 -2.18
N VAL A 343 10.51 -10.52 -2.65
CA VAL A 343 11.55 -11.17 -1.87
C VAL A 343 12.79 -10.29 -1.89
N VAL A 344 13.23 -9.90 -0.71
CA VAL A 344 14.45 -9.10 -0.52
C VAL A 344 15.37 -9.79 0.48
N ASP A 345 16.66 -9.73 0.20
CA ASP A 345 17.68 -10.26 1.11
C ASP A 345 17.87 -9.31 2.30
N ALA A 346 18.03 -9.88 3.48
CA ALA A 346 18.15 -9.09 4.70
C ALA A 346 19.50 -8.38 4.85
N ALA A 347 20.50 -8.64 3.98
CA ALA A 347 21.69 -7.80 3.85
C ALA A 347 21.33 -6.32 3.65
N THR A 348 20.18 -6.07 3.03
CA THR A 348 19.64 -4.73 2.83
C THR A 348 19.29 -4.04 4.16
N LEU A 349 18.79 -4.78 5.17
CA LEU A 349 18.31 -4.23 6.45
C LEU A 349 19.39 -3.43 7.19
N SER A 350 20.65 -3.87 7.08
CA SER A 350 21.82 -3.23 7.67
C SER A 350 22.09 -1.81 7.13
N VAL A 351 21.46 -1.47 6.00
CA VAL A 351 21.56 -0.15 5.34
C VAL A 351 20.19 0.48 5.10
N LEU A 352 19.12 -0.04 5.73
CA LEU A 352 17.76 0.55 5.67
C LEU A 352 17.49 1.56 6.81
N ASP A 353 18.50 1.94 7.59
CA ASP A 353 18.33 2.91 8.68
C ASP A 353 18.42 4.37 8.17
N ALA A 354 17.71 5.29 8.84
CA ALA A 354 17.62 6.70 8.42
C ALA A 354 18.91 7.50 8.69
N ASP A 355 19.78 7.04 9.58
CA ASP A 355 21.10 7.62 9.83
C ASP A 355 22.11 7.22 8.75
N GLY A 356 21.99 6.00 8.19
CA GLY A 356 22.73 5.54 7.02
C GLY A 356 22.52 6.46 5.82
N LEU A 357 21.29 6.93 5.61
CA LEU A 357 20.97 7.93 4.59
C LEU A 357 21.66 9.30 4.80
N ARG A 358 22.13 9.63 6.01
CA ARG A 358 22.90 10.86 6.28
C ARG A 358 24.41 10.63 6.29
N ASP A 359 24.85 9.37 6.41
CA ASP A 359 26.26 9.02 6.47
C ASP A 359 26.92 9.08 5.09
N ASN A 360 27.48 10.24 4.75
CA ASN A 360 28.16 10.43 3.48
C ASN A 360 29.64 10.01 3.49
N ARG A 361 30.09 9.25 4.50
CA ARG A 361 31.45 8.68 4.50
C ARG A 361 31.56 7.60 3.43
N SER A 362 32.78 7.43 2.90
CA SER A 362 33.11 6.28 2.05
C SER A 362 32.84 4.98 2.80
N TYR A 363 32.18 4.02 2.16
CA TYR A 363 32.00 2.70 2.77
C TYR A 363 33.25 1.83 2.70
N ASP A 364 34.23 2.17 1.86
CA ASP A 364 35.46 1.37 1.71
C ASP A 364 36.20 1.22 3.03
N GLY A 365 36.46 -0.03 3.43
CA GLY A 365 37.15 -0.36 4.67
C GLY A 365 36.27 -0.36 5.93
N LEU A 366 35.01 0.07 5.86
CA LEU A 366 34.08 -0.03 6.99
C LEU A 366 33.69 -1.49 7.25
N ILE A 367 33.46 -1.83 8.51
CA ILE A 367 32.84 -3.10 8.92
C ILE A 367 31.45 -2.75 9.44
N ILE A 368 30.42 -3.31 8.81
CA ILE A 368 29.02 -3.24 9.27
C ILE A 368 28.70 -4.64 9.80
N PRO A 369 28.66 -4.85 11.14
CA PRO A 369 28.50 -6.18 11.72
C PRO A 369 27.28 -6.94 11.20
N GLU A 370 26.18 -6.22 10.97
CA GLU A 370 24.92 -6.73 10.45
C GLU A 370 25.03 -7.15 8.99
N TYR A 371 25.97 -6.61 8.21
CA TYR A 371 26.27 -7.05 6.84
C TYR A 371 27.27 -8.21 6.81
N GLY A 372 28.25 -8.19 7.72
CA GLY A 372 29.22 -9.26 7.89
C GLY A 372 30.52 -8.83 8.58
N PRO A 373 31.42 -9.78 8.84
CA PRO A 373 32.61 -9.53 9.65
C PRO A 373 33.78 -8.90 8.88
N TYR A 374 33.66 -8.72 7.56
CA TYR A 374 34.77 -8.29 6.70
C TYR A 374 34.63 -6.82 6.26
N PRO A 375 35.75 -6.13 6.02
CA PRO A 375 35.71 -4.77 5.49
C PRO A 375 35.02 -4.71 4.12
N LEU A 376 34.13 -3.74 3.95
CA LEU A 376 33.50 -3.44 2.68
C LEU A 376 34.53 -2.93 1.66
N LYS A 377 34.24 -3.15 0.37
CA LYS A 377 35.12 -2.80 -0.75
C LYS A 377 34.36 -2.13 -1.89
N GLN A 378 34.84 -0.96 -2.32
CA GLN A 378 34.23 -0.23 -3.42
C GLN A 378 34.19 -1.05 -4.72
N GLY A 379 33.03 -1.06 -5.36
CA GLY A 379 32.80 -1.81 -6.61
C GLY A 379 32.80 -3.34 -6.45
N ILE A 380 32.98 -3.86 -5.23
CA ILE A 380 32.97 -5.30 -4.94
C ILE A 380 31.83 -5.64 -3.99
N SER A 381 31.74 -4.98 -2.83
CA SER A 381 30.63 -5.19 -1.88
C SER A 381 29.30 -4.69 -2.45
N PHE A 382 29.38 -3.60 -3.22
CA PHE A 382 28.28 -2.94 -3.89
C PHE A 382 28.70 -2.57 -5.31
N PRO A 383 27.82 -2.73 -6.32
CA PRO A 383 28.07 -2.23 -7.66
C PRO A 383 28.42 -0.75 -7.69
N SER A 384 29.32 -0.34 -8.58
CA SER A 384 29.80 1.05 -8.66
C SER A 384 28.72 2.08 -8.97
N PHE A 385 27.61 1.67 -9.62
CA PHE A 385 26.49 2.55 -9.91
C PHE A 385 25.63 2.89 -8.68
N GLU A 386 25.83 2.22 -7.54
CA GLU A 386 25.20 2.54 -6.24
C GLU A 386 25.96 3.63 -5.48
N GLY A 387 27.02 4.17 -6.08
CA GLY A 387 27.89 5.18 -5.50
C GLY A 387 28.94 4.60 -4.55
N THR A 388 29.54 5.49 -3.75
CA THR A 388 30.76 5.19 -2.97
C THR A 388 30.60 5.45 -1.47
N THR A 389 29.43 5.93 -1.02
CA THR A 389 29.18 6.31 0.37
C THR A 389 28.12 5.44 1.02
N VAL A 390 28.10 5.39 2.35
CA VAL A 390 27.05 4.65 3.09
C VAL A 390 25.66 5.17 2.70
N SER A 391 25.50 6.50 2.58
CA SER A 391 24.24 7.12 2.16
C SER A 391 23.80 6.75 0.73
N SER A 392 24.71 6.65 -0.24
CA SER A 392 24.33 6.29 -1.61
C SER A 392 23.89 4.83 -1.72
N VAL A 393 24.56 3.94 -0.97
CA VAL A 393 24.19 2.52 -0.86
C VAL A 393 22.85 2.36 -0.12
N SER A 394 22.69 3.01 1.04
CA SER A 394 21.44 3.00 1.82
C SER A 394 20.26 3.48 0.98
N SER A 395 20.45 4.59 0.24
CA SER A 395 19.46 5.13 -0.69
C SER A 395 19.08 4.12 -1.78
N SER A 396 20.08 3.44 -2.36
CA SER A 396 19.87 2.42 -3.39
C SER A 396 19.05 1.24 -2.88
N TYR A 397 19.36 0.70 -1.70
CA TYR A 397 18.67 -0.47 -1.17
C TYR A 397 17.29 -0.15 -0.61
N MET A 398 17.08 1.02 0.00
CA MET A 398 15.75 1.48 0.41
C MET A 398 14.82 1.64 -0.80
N GLY A 399 15.32 2.20 -1.91
CA GLY A 399 14.57 2.26 -3.15
C GLY A 399 14.33 0.89 -3.79
N ALA A 400 15.31 -0.03 -3.72
CA ALA A 400 15.18 -1.36 -4.30
C ALA A 400 14.09 -2.19 -3.60
N VAL A 401 13.99 -2.11 -2.28
CA VAL A 401 12.90 -2.79 -1.54
C VAL A 401 11.53 -2.30 -2.02
N LEU A 402 11.37 -0.98 -2.20
CA LEU A 402 10.12 -0.43 -2.74
C LEU A 402 9.88 -0.84 -4.20
N HIS A 403 10.93 -0.87 -5.03
CA HIS A 403 10.85 -1.33 -6.42
C HIS A 403 10.29 -2.75 -6.52
N GLU A 404 10.84 -3.70 -5.74
CA GLU A 404 10.35 -5.08 -5.73
C GLU A 404 8.94 -5.19 -5.14
N LEU A 405 8.64 -4.39 -4.12
CA LEU A 405 7.29 -4.31 -3.57
C LEU A 405 6.28 -3.83 -4.63
N LEU A 406 6.65 -2.86 -5.45
CA LEU A 406 5.82 -2.35 -6.53
C LEU A 406 5.65 -3.36 -7.68
N HIS A 407 6.64 -4.22 -7.94
CA HIS A 407 6.44 -5.40 -8.78
C HIS A 407 5.39 -6.36 -8.20
N ALA A 408 5.37 -6.55 -6.88
CA ALA A 408 4.33 -7.34 -6.22
C ALA A 408 2.94 -6.71 -6.36
N PHE A 409 2.84 -5.38 -6.43
CA PHE A 409 1.60 -4.68 -6.82
C PHE A 409 1.27 -4.77 -8.31
N GLY A 410 2.09 -5.44 -9.12
CA GLY A 410 1.85 -5.67 -10.55
C GLY A 410 2.42 -4.60 -11.47
N LEU A 411 3.27 -3.71 -10.98
CA LEU A 411 3.88 -2.68 -11.83
C LEU A 411 5.01 -3.25 -12.69
N PRO A 412 5.09 -2.87 -13.98
CA PRO A 412 6.26 -3.12 -14.82
C PRO A 412 7.41 -2.16 -14.49
N HIS A 413 8.61 -2.42 -15.03
CA HIS A 413 9.66 -1.41 -15.04
C HIS A 413 9.22 -0.17 -15.82
N ASN A 414 9.75 1.01 -15.47
CA ASN A 414 9.62 2.22 -16.26
C ASN A 414 10.91 3.04 -16.16
N PHE A 415 11.54 3.31 -17.31
CA PHE A 415 12.78 4.09 -17.44
C PHE A 415 12.59 5.43 -18.17
N LEU A 416 11.34 5.86 -18.41
CA LEU A 416 11.06 7.19 -18.94
C LEU A 416 11.48 8.25 -17.91
N ASN A 417 12.18 9.29 -18.38
CA ASN A 417 12.77 10.34 -17.53
C ASN A 417 13.67 9.80 -16.40
N ASP A 418 14.39 8.70 -16.66
CA ASP A 418 15.22 8.00 -15.67
C ASP A 418 16.72 8.12 -15.96
N ASP A 419 17.48 8.60 -14.97
CA ASP A 419 18.93 8.81 -14.98
C ASP A 419 19.52 8.45 -13.60
N ASN A 420 19.57 7.16 -13.32
CA ASN A 420 20.23 6.56 -12.15
C ASN A 420 19.73 7.08 -10.78
N PHE A 421 20.29 8.13 -10.21
CA PHE A 421 19.78 8.70 -8.94
C PHE A 421 18.59 9.64 -9.13
N HIS A 422 18.14 9.79 -10.37
CA HIS A 422 17.01 10.60 -10.76
C HIS A 422 15.99 9.80 -11.56
N GLY A 423 14.73 9.85 -11.18
CA GLY A 423 13.64 9.41 -12.03
C GLY A 423 12.76 8.37 -11.37
N SER A 424 12.36 7.35 -12.12
CA SER A 424 11.31 6.42 -11.73
C SER A 424 11.80 5.43 -10.68
N VAL A 425 11.01 5.20 -9.62
CA VAL A 425 11.24 4.10 -8.68
C VAL A 425 11.19 2.74 -9.38
N MET A 426 10.45 2.62 -10.49
CA MET A 426 10.39 1.41 -11.32
C MET A 426 11.51 1.36 -12.38
N GLY A 427 12.44 2.31 -12.35
CA GLY A 427 13.63 2.38 -13.19
C GLY A 427 14.89 2.35 -12.34
N ASN A 428 15.96 3.02 -12.78
CA ASN A 428 17.15 3.15 -11.95
C ASN A 428 16.98 4.22 -10.86
N GLY A 429 16.05 5.16 -11.04
CA GLY A 429 15.69 6.27 -10.15
C GLY A 429 15.35 5.87 -8.72
N LEU A 430 15.08 4.57 -8.46
CA LEU A 430 15.01 4.00 -7.11
C LEU A 430 16.19 4.44 -6.23
N ARG A 431 17.36 4.68 -6.82
CA ARG A 431 18.57 5.06 -6.07
C ARG A 431 18.50 6.47 -5.50
N GLY A 432 17.56 7.30 -5.95
CA GLY A 432 17.34 8.66 -5.46
C GLY A 432 16.58 8.79 -4.13
N TRP A 433 16.34 7.68 -3.40
CA TRP A 433 15.53 7.66 -2.17
C TRP A 433 15.94 8.70 -1.11
N ARG A 434 17.24 8.91 -0.89
CA ARG A 434 17.75 9.92 0.07
C ARG A 434 17.35 11.35 -0.28
N GLY A 435 17.09 11.64 -1.56
CA GLY A 435 16.58 12.94 -1.99
C GLY A 435 15.13 13.18 -1.60
N TYR A 436 14.32 12.11 -1.46
CA TYR A 436 12.99 12.22 -0.86
C TYR A 436 13.06 12.46 0.65
N VAL A 437 13.90 11.70 1.36
CA VAL A 437 13.98 11.79 2.83
C VAL A 437 14.70 13.07 3.28
N PHE A 438 15.74 13.49 2.54
CA PHE A 438 16.56 14.68 2.84
C PHE A 438 16.76 15.58 1.61
N PRO A 439 15.70 16.20 1.07
CA PRO A 439 15.77 17.02 -0.14
C PRO A 439 16.70 18.23 -0.02
N GLY A 440 16.96 18.72 1.20
CA GLY A 440 17.93 19.78 1.43
C GLY A 440 19.40 19.33 1.41
N LEU A 441 19.67 18.06 1.77
CA LEU A 441 21.02 17.50 1.79
C LEU A 441 21.40 16.88 0.43
N TYR A 442 20.41 16.32 -0.26
CA TYR A 442 20.55 15.67 -1.57
C TYR A 442 19.58 16.28 -2.59
N PRO A 443 19.70 17.59 -2.90
CA PRO A 443 18.79 18.27 -3.82
C PRO A 443 18.89 17.74 -5.26
N ASP A 444 20.03 17.13 -5.60
CA ASP A 444 20.31 16.50 -6.87
C ASP A 444 20.02 14.99 -6.83
N ASP A 445 19.18 14.48 -5.94
CA ASP A 445 18.70 13.10 -6.02
C ASP A 445 17.17 13.12 -5.98
N THR A 446 16.53 12.31 -6.84
CA THR A 446 15.06 12.32 -6.94
C THR A 446 14.56 10.91 -7.25
N VAL A 447 13.65 10.43 -6.41
CA VAL A 447 12.86 9.22 -6.69
C VAL A 447 11.40 9.64 -6.90
N SER A 448 10.82 9.23 -8.03
CA SER A 448 9.47 9.61 -8.47
C SER A 448 8.64 8.38 -8.87
N LEU A 449 7.32 8.49 -8.78
CA LEU A 449 6.41 7.53 -9.39
C LEU A 449 6.03 8.02 -10.79
N SER A 450 6.28 7.20 -11.81
CA SER A 450 5.88 7.55 -13.17
C SER A 450 4.35 7.68 -13.30
N ARG A 451 3.89 8.45 -14.31
CA ARG A 451 2.46 8.63 -14.59
C ARG A 451 1.81 7.29 -14.97
N SER A 452 2.50 6.45 -15.75
CA SER A 452 2.00 5.11 -16.10
C SER A 452 1.84 4.21 -14.87
N SER A 453 2.82 4.19 -13.97
CA SER A 453 2.76 3.47 -12.69
C SER A 453 1.61 3.98 -11.82
N ALA A 454 1.45 5.30 -11.67
CA ALA A 454 0.38 5.89 -10.88
C ALA A 454 -1.02 5.56 -11.44
N MET A 455 -1.17 5.51 -12.77
CA MET A 455 -2.42 5.09 -13.40
C MET A 455 -2.78 3.62 -13.09
N ALA A 456 -1.79 2.73 -13.15
CA ALA A 456 -1.99 1.31 -12.82
C ALA A 456 -2.31 1.12 -11.33
N LEU A 457 -1.61 1.82 -10.43
CA LEU A 457 -1.93 1.79 -9.00
C LEU A 457 -3.30 2.39 -8.70
N ASN A 458 -3.71 3.46 -9.39
CA ASN A 458 -5.04 4.03 -9.22
C ASN A 458 -6.16 3.05 -9.60
N ALA A 459 -5.93 2.12 -10.53
CA ALA A 459 -6.89 1.06 -10.82
C ALA A 459 -6.85 -0.07 -9.77
N SER A 460 -5.70 -0.31 -9.12
CA SER A 460 -5.49 -1.44 -8.22
C SER A 460 -6.41 -1.42 -7.00
N ARG A 461 -7.02 -2.58 -6.69
CA ARG A 461 -7.85 -2.74 -5.47
C ARG A 461 -7.07 -2.57 -4.16
N PHE A 462 -5.73 -2.58 -4.21
CA PHE A 462 -4.88 -2.33 -3.04
C PHE A 462 -4.74 -0.85 -2.71
N PHE A 463 -5.06 0.05 -3.65
CA PHE A 463 -4.99 1.51 -3.48
C PHE A 463 -6.39 2.15 -3.41
N GLN A 464 -7.43 1.30 -3.42
CA GLN A 464 -8.82 1.71 -3.32
C GLN A 464 -9.35 1.45 -1.91
N PRO A 465 -10.25 2.30 -1.39
CA PRO A 465 -10.93 2.04 -0.13
C PRO A 465 -11.67 0.68 -0.15
N PRO A 466 -11.84 0.02 1.01
CA PRO A 466 -12.60 -1.23 1.09
C PRO A 466 -14.02 -1.04 0.57
N ARG A 467 -14.41 -1.87 -0.41
CA ARG A 467 -15.74 -1.85 -1.04
C ARG A 467 -16.08 -3.22 -1.64
N THR A 468 -17.36 -3.46 -1.92
CA THR A 468 -17.78 -4.62 -2.70
C THR A 468 -17.43 -4.40 -4.17
N TYR A 469 -16.60 -5.27 -4.73
CA TYR A 469 -16.34 -5.31 -6.16
C TYR A 469 -17.38 -6.21 -6.82
N LEU A 470 -18.32 -5.58 -7.54
CA LEU A 470 -19.39 -6.29 -8.24
C LEU A 470 -18.90 -6.90 -9.56
N ASP A 471 -17.77 -6.40 -10.08
CA ASP A 471 -17.14 -6.90 -11.28
C ASP A 471 -15.76 -7.52 -10.96
N ASN A 472 -15.59 -8.76 -11.39
CA ASN A 472 -14.33 -9.51 -11.28
C ASN A 472 -13.91 -10.07 -12.66
N THR A 473 -14.53 -9.59 -13.74
CA THR A 473 -14.17 -10.00 -15.09
C THR A 473 -13.14 -9.05 -15.67
N ALA A 474 -12.13 -9.59 -16.33
CA ALA A 474 -11.12 -8.76 -16.97
C ALA A 474 -11.67 -8.11 -18.26
N PRO A 475 -11.20 -6.90 -18.62
CA PRO A 475 -11.59 -6.25 -19.86
C PRO A 475 -11.31 -7.13 -21.08
N ILE A 476 -12.23 -7.13 -22.04
CA ILE A 476 -11.96 -7.73 -23.34
C ILE A 476 -11.06 -6.77 -24.11
N LEU A 477 -9.88 -7.23 -24.53
CA LEU A 477 -8.90 -6.44 -25.27
C LEU A 477 -8.55 -7.12 -26.59
N THR A 478 -8.53 -6.35 -27.67
CA THR A 478 -8.15 -6.83 -29.02
C THR A 478 -7.24 -5.81 -29.69
N LEU A 479 -6.10 -6.27 -30.22
CA LEU A 479 -5.23 -5.45 -31.07
C LEU A 479 -5.77 -5.42 -32.50
N ASN A 480 -5.84 -4.23 -33.09
CA ASN A 480 -6.43 -4.00 -34.40
C ASN A 480 -5.35 -3.83 -35.46
N GLY A 481 -5.36 -4.71 -36.48
CA GLY A 481 -4.46 -4.62 -37.63
C GLY A 481 -3.00 -4.93 -37.32
N THR A 482 -2.14 -4.79 -38.33
CA THR A 482 -0.69 -4.95 -38.18
C THR A 482 -0.06 -3.61 -37.80
N PRO A 483 0.81 -3.54 -36.78
CA PRO A 483 1.56 -2.34 -36.44
C PRO A 483 2.32 -1.80 -37.65
N ASN A 484 2.47 -0.49 -37.71
CA ASN A 484 3.19 0.19 -38.79
C ASN A 484 3.90 1.43 -38.25
N VAL A 485 4.95 1.88 -38.94
CA VAL A 485 5.61 3.14 -38.59
C VAL A 485 4.90 4.30 -39.27
N VAL A 486 4.50 5.30 -38.48
CA VAL A 486 3.92 6.58 -38.92
C VAL A 486 4.73 7.70 -38.30
N ASN A 487 5.28 8.59 -39.12
CA ASN A 487 6.12 9.71 -38.66
C ASN A 487 7.24 9.25 -37.70
N GLY A 488 7.93 8.16 -38.01
CA GLY A 488 9.01 7.62 -37.17
C GLY A 488 8.59 7.08 -35.80
N GLN A 489 7.30 6.81 -35.60
CA GLN A 489 6.75 6.17 -34.41
C GLN A 489 6.05 4.87 -34.78
N VAL A 490 6.17 3.83 -33.96
CA VAL A 490 5.39 2.60 -34.12
C VAL A 490 3.97 2.86 -33.63
N ARG A 491 3.02 2.64 -34.53
CA ARG A 491 1.58 2.79 -34.28
C ARG A 491 0.96 1.45 -33.88
N ILE A 492 0.29 1.41 -32.74
CA ILE A 492 -0.41 0.23 -32.22
C ILE A 492 -1.84 0.63 -31.87
N SER A 493 -2.81 0.05 -32.57
CA SER A 493 -4.23 0.32 -32.35
C SER A 493 -4.90 -0.84 -31.64
N PHE A 494 -5.86 -0.54 -30.77
CA PHE A 494 -6.59 -1.55 -30.01
C PHE A 494 -8.05 -1.13 -29.78
N ARG A 495 -8.88 -2.14 -29.50
CA ARG A 495 -10.25 -1.96 -29.01
C ARG A 495 -10.38 -2.70 -27.70
N THR A 496 -11.08 -2.10 -26.74
CA THR A 496 -11.39 -2.72 -25.46
C THR A 496 -12.84 -2.47 -25.06
N SER A 497 -13.43 -3.41 -24.31
CA SER A 497 -14.78 -3.29 -23.75
C SER A 497 -14.90 -4.09 -22.46
N ASP A 498 -15.69 -3.56 -21.53
CA ASP A 498 -15.96 -4.18 -20.23
C ASP A 498 -17.40 -3.83 -19.74
N ASN A 499 -17.92 -4.54 -18.75
CA ASN A 499 -19.20 -4.24 -18.09
C ASN A 499 -19.06 -3.13 -17.02
N ASP A 500 -17.84 -2.85 -16.58
CA ASP A 500 -17.45 -1.71 -15.76
C ASP A 500 -16.72 -0.64 -16.61
N ALA A 501 -16.48 0.53 -16.03
CA ALA A 501 -15.75 1.61 -16.69
C ALA A 501 -14.28 1.24 -16.91
N ILE A 502 -13.77 1.47 -18.12
CA ILE A 502 -12.35 1.34 -18.46
C ILE A 502 -11.63 2.62 -18.04
N LEU A 503 -10.54 2.49 -17.29
CA LEU A 503 -9.82 3.63 -16.72
C LEU A 503 -8.56 4.03 -17.48
N ALA A 504 -7.77 3.05 -17.92
CA ALA A 504 -6.43 3.32 -18.40
C ALA A 504 -5.90 2.24 -19.34
N ALA A 505 -4.93 2.62 -20.16
CA ALA A 505 -4.05 1.68 -20.84
C ALA A 505 -2.58 2.06 -20.70
N VAL A 506 -1.71 1.07 -20.63
CA VAL A 506 -0.25 1.20 -20.60
C VAL A 506 0.34 0.40 -21.76
N LEU A 507 1.31 0.99 -22.47
CA LEU A 507 2.07 0.33 -23.52
C LEU A 507 3.41 -0.12 -22.97
N LEU A 508 3.75 -1.39 -23.21
CA LEU A 508 5.02 -1.99 -22.83
C LEU A 508 5.85 -2.38 -24.06
N ASN A 509 7.16 -2.23 -23.96
CA ASN A 509 8.15 -2.84 -24.86
C ASN A 509 9.01 -3.81 -24.05
N GLY A 510 8.93 -5.11 -24.36
CA GLY A 510 9.75 -6.11 -23.65
C GLY A 510 9.46 -6.23 -22.15
N GLY A 511 8.33 -5.71 -21.67
CA GLY A 511 7.96 -5.64 -20.25
C GLY A 511 8.21 -4.29 -19.58
N GLU A 512 8.79 -3.32 -20.28
CA GLU A 512 9.06 -1.96 -19.78
C GLU A 512 7.99 -0.99 -20.27
N ALA A 513 7.43 -0.17 -19.38
CA ALA A 513 6.46 0.86 -19.73
C ALA A 513 7.11 1.95 -20.58
N ILE A 514 6.47 2.24 -21.72
CA ILE A 514 6.92 3.20 -22.73
C ILE A 514 5.80 4.13 -23.21
N GLY A 515 4.63 4.07 -22.56
CA GLY A 515 3.50 4.94 -22.85
C GLY A 515 2.27 4.60 -22.02
N GLN A 516 1.36 5.57 -21.92
CA GLN A 516 0.15 5.48 -21.11
C GLN A 516 -0.93 6.39 -21.68
N MET A 517 -2.19 6.03 -21.46
CA MET A 517 -3.34 6.88 -21.79
C MET A 517 -4.50 6.65 -20.83
N ALA A 518 -5.17 7.73 -20.45
CA ALA A 518 -6.45 7.65 -19.75
C ALA A 518 -7.55 7.23 -20.73
N LEU A 519 -8.43 6.35 -20.26
CA LEU A 519 -9.61 5.88 -20.99
C LEU A 519 -10.87 6.23 -20.17
N SER A 520 -12.04 6.07 -20.78
CA SER A 520 -13.32 6.30 -20.11
C SER A 520 -14.44 5.54 -20.80
N GLY A 521 -15.57 5.35 -20.10
CA GLY A 521 -16.70 4.58 -20.59
C GLY A 521 -16.45 3.07 -20.57
N THR A 522 -17.38 2.30 -21.13
CA THR A 522 -17.36 0.83 -21.10
C THR A 522 -16.85 0.20 -22.40
N THR A 523 -16.52 1.00 -23.42
CA THR A 523 -15.98 0.54 -24.71
C THR A 523 -15.18 1.65 -25.36
N MET A 524 -13.96 1.34 -25.79
CA MET A 524 -13.03 2.30 -26.40
C MET A 524 -12.25 1.69 -27.56
N THR A 525 -11.95 2.52 -28.57
CA THR A 525 -10.92 2.26 -29.58
C THR A 525 -9.87 3.35 -29.46
N ALA A 526 -8.61 2.96 -29.34
CA ALA A 526 -7.51 3.90 -29.15
C ALA A 526 -6.22 3.43 -29.84
N THR A 527 -5.24 4.34 -29.89
CA THR A 527 -3.98 4.13 -30.60
C THR A 527 -2.83 4.71 -29.79
N PHE A 528 -1.78 3.92 -29.59
CA PHE A 528 -0.48 4.40 -29.17
C PHE A 528 0.39 4.69 -30.40
N ASP A 529 1.09 5.83 -30.36
CA ASP A 529 2.23 6.12 -31.22
C ASP A 529 3.46 6.22 -30.30
N THR A 530 4.51 5.44 -30.56
CA THR A 530 5.69 5.40 -29.69
C THR A 530 7.01 5.52 -30.46
N PRO A 531 7.97 6.36 -30.01
CA PRO A 531 9.34 6.36 -30.54
C PRO A 531 10.23 5.28 -29.91
N TYR A 532 9.74 4.57 -28.87
CA TYR A 532 10.56 3.67 -28.05
C TYR A 532 10.68 2.27 -28.67
N TYR A 533 11.40 2.20 -29.79
CA TYR A 533 11.73 0.95 -30.46
C TYR A 533 13.18 0.97 -30.98
N GLU A 534 13.65 -0.21 -31.39
CA GLU A 534 14.95 -0.41 -32.02
C GLU A 534 14.72 -0.84 -33.49
N PRO A 535 15.18 -0.04 -34.48
CA PRO A 535 14.97 -0.34 -35.90
C PRO A 535 15.61 -1.67 -36.31
N GLY A 536 14.89 -2.47 -37.11
CA GLY A 536 15.35 -3.78 -37.57
C GLY A 536 15.32 -4.88 -36.50
N VAL A 537 14.94 -4.57 -35.26
CA VAL A 537 14.86 -5.54 -34.16
C VAL A 537 13.41 -5.98 -33.97
N ASN A 538 13.16 -7.29 -33.99
CA ASN A 538 11.85 -7.83 -33.69
C ASN A 538 11.52 -7.57 -32.22
N THR A 539 10.51 -6.75 -31.99
CA THR A 539 10.13 -6.22 -30.68
C THR A 539 8.74 -6.73 -30.30
N THR A 540 8.55 -7.12 -29.04
CA THR A 540 7.23 -7.48 -28.51
C THR A 540 6.64 -6.27 -27.80
N PHE A 541 5.57 -5.72 -28.38
CA PHE A 541 4.77 -4.68 -27.77
C PHE A 541 3.58 -5.30 -27.06
N THR A 542 3.26 -4.83 -25.85
CA THR A 542 2.11 -5.31 -25.07
C THR A 542 1.26 -4.12 -24.64
N VAL A 543 -0.04 -4.18 -24.91
CA VAL A 543 -1.01 -3.23 -24.35
C VAL A 543 -1.63 -3.88 -23.11
N GLN A 544 -1.53 -3.20 -21.98
CA GLN A 544 -2.25 -3.49 -20.74
C GLN A 544 -3.44 -2.53 -20.62
N VAL A 545 -4.62 -3.03 -20.25
CA VAL A 545 -5.82 -2.23 -19.99
C VAL A 545 -6.36 -2.54 -18.61
N PHE A 546 -6.81 -1.50 -17.90
CA PHE A 546 -7.36 -1.55 -16.54
C PHE A 546 -8.80 -1.03 -16.51
N ASP A 547 -9.68 -1.72 -15.80
CA ASP A 547 -11.02 -1.22 -15.47
C ASP A 547 -11.09 -0.56 -14.08
N ALA A 548 -12.28 -0.06 -13.73
CA ALA A 548 -12.57 0.65 -12.49
C ALA A 548 -12.72 -0.25 -11.26
N SER A 549 -12.86 -1.56 -11.47
CA SER A 549 -12.82 -2.59 -10.42
C SER A 549 -11.41 -3.17 -10.25
N GLY A 550 -10.43 -2.66 -11.00
CA GLY A 550 -9.03 -3.02 -10.93
C GLY A 550 -8.67 -4.29 -11.68
N ASN A 551 -9.58 -4.87 -12.46
CA ASN A 551 -9.22 -6.00 -13.30
C ASN A 551 -8.43 -5.51 -14.52
N GLN A 552 -7.57 -6.39 -15.03
CA GLN A 552 -6.71 -6.07 -16.15
C GLN A 552 -6.67 -7.18 -17.20
N SER A 553 -6.40 -6.75 -18.44
CA SER A 553 -6.10 -7.64 -19.56
C SER A 553 -4.87 -7.15 -20.32
N GLU A 554 -4.22 -8.09 -21.00
CA GLU A 554 -3.02 -7.82 -21.79
C GLU A 554 -3.17 -8.43 -23.19
N ALA A 555 -2.67 -7.73 -24.19
CA ALA A 555 -2.52 -8.27 -25.53
C ALA A 555 -1.17 -7.85 -26.13
N SER A 556 -0.45 -8.81 -26.70
CA SER A 556 0.88 -8.58 -27.27
C SER A 556 0.91 -8.78 -28.78
N ILE A 557 1.77 -8.01 -29.44
CA ILE A 557 2.07 -8.15 -30.86
C ILE A 557 3.57 -8.01 -31.10
N GLN A 558 4.11 -8.86 -31.97
CA GLN A 558 5.48 -8.75 -32.43
C GLN A 558 5.55 -7.91 -33.70
N TYR A 559 6.52 -7.02 -33.76
CA TYR A 559 6.75 -6.18 -34.92
C TYR A 559 8.25 -5.89 -35.07
N THR A 560 8.74 -5.94 -36.30
CA THR A 560 10.10 -5.54 -36.67
C THR A 560 10.01 -4.21 -37.41
N PRO A 561 10.29 -3.07 -36.74
CA PRO A 561 10.28 -1.77 -37.41
C PRO A 561 11.33 -1.73 -38.53
N PRO A 562 11.05 -1.06 -39.66
CA PRO A 562 12.03 -0.90 -40.74
C PRO A 562 13.27 -0.13 -40.26
N THR A 563 14.43 -0.42 -40.85
CA THR A 563 15.69 0.30 -40.59
C THR A 563 15.83 1.62 -41.35
N ALA A 564 15.02 1.82 -42.39
CA ALA A 564 15.03 3.02 -43.22
C ALA A 564 13.86 3.94 -42.86
N GLY A 565 14.13 5.25 -42.86
CA GLY A 565 13.15 6.28 -42.56
C GLY A 565 13.63 7.20 -41.44
N ASN A 566 12.85 8.23 -41.16
CA ASN A 566 13.03 9.06 -39.98
C ASN A 566 12.60 8.29 -38.74
N HIS A 567 13.34 8.42 -37.63
CA HIS A 567 12.89 7.96 -36.30
C HIS A 567 12.53 9.18 -35.47
N ALA A 568 11.41 9.11 -34.77
CA ALA A 568 10.98 10.20 -33.93
C ALA A 568 11.91 10.35 -32.72
N PRO A 569 12.04 11.57 -32.15
CA PRO A 569 12.86 11.78 -30.97
C PRO A 569 12.29 11.00 -29.77
N LYS A 570 13.18 10.59 -28.85
CA LYS A 570 12.87 9.97 -27.56
C LYS A 570 13.00 11.04 -26.47
N PRO A 571 11.88 11.59 -25.97
CA PRO A 571 11.94 12.63 -24.96
C PRO A 571 12.52 12.13 -23.63
N PHE A 572 13.32 12.97 -23.02
CA PHE A 572 13.73 12.89 -21.62
C PHE A 572 13.62 14.30 -21.04
N ILE A 573 12.93 14.45 -19.92
CA ILE A 573 12.91 15.69 -19.15
C ILE A 573 13.22 15.44 -17.67
N ARG A 574 13.81 16.45 -17.03
CA ARG A 574 13.95 16.53 -15.57
C ARG A 574 13.80 17.96 -15.08
N ALA A 575 13.47 18.12 -13.82
CA ALA A 575 13.52 19.40 -13.10
C ALA A 575 14.72 19.42 -12.14
N SER A 576 15.27 20.60 -11.88
CA SER A 576 16.31 20.77 -10.86
C SER A 576 15.80 20.45 -9.46
N GLN A 577 14.50 20.69 -9.22
CA GLN A 577 13.81 20.40 -7.96
C GLN A 577 12.33 20.13 -8.26
N GLU A 578 11.76 19.13 -7.59
CA GLU A 578 10.36 18.73 -7.75
C GLU A 578 9.47 19.16 -6.58
N LEU A 579 10.06 19.70 -5.51
CA LEU A 579 9.37 20.33 -4.38
C LEU A 579 9.92 21.74 -4.18
N VAL A 580 9.05 22.74 -4.30
CA VAL A 580 9.44 24.15 -4.25
C VAL A 580 8.41 25.02 -3.53
N ILE A 581 8.80 26.24 -3.16
CA ILE A 581 7.90 27.28 -2.67
C ILE A 581 7.61 28.35 -3.75
N PRO A 582 6.56 29.17 -3.60
CA PRO A 582 6.27 30.26 -4.52
C PRO A 582 7.47 31.15 -4.82
N GLY A 583 7.72 31.40 -6.10
CA GLY A 583 8.81 32.27 -6.58
C GLY A 583 10.21 31.63 -6.56
N GLN A 584 10.35 30.38 -6.12
CA GLN A 584 11.62 29.66 -6.22
C GLN A 584 11.92 29.28 -7.67
N LEU A 585 13.18 29.47 -8.08
CA LEU A 585 13.63 29.16 -9.42
C LEU A 585 13.74 27.64 -9.62
N VAL A 586 13.10 27.13 -10.66
CA VAL A 586 13.24 25.75 -11.14
C VAL A 586 13.84 25.77 -12.53
N THR A 587 14.84 24.93 -12.78
CA THR A 587 15.38 24.71 -14.12
C THR A 587 14.87 23.38 -14.66
N LEU A 588 14.17 23.44 -15.78
CA LEU A 588 13.74 22.30 -16.57
C LEU A 588 14.82 21.98 -17.60
N SER A 589 15.11 20.70 -17.81
CA SER A 589 16.10 20.22 -18.78
C SER A 589 15.54 19.11 -19.64
N ALA A 590 15.69 19.24 -20.95
CA ALA A 590 15.46 18.20 -21.95
C ALA A 590 16.78 17.76 -22.62
N ALA A 591 17.92 18.02 -21.97
CA ALA A 591 19.25 17.84 -22.54
C ALA A 591 19.57 16.38 -22.93
N ASP A 592 18.97 15.41 -22.23
CA ASP A 592 19.21 13.98 -22.48
C ASP A 592 18.19 13.36 -23.44
N SER A 593 17.31 14.17 -24.03
CA SER A 593 16.45 13.71 -25.14
C SER A 593 17.33 13.31 -26.34
N THR A 594 16.98 12.20 -27.00
CA THR A 594 17.76 11.62 -28.11
C THR A 594 16.94 11.48 -29.40
N ASP A 595 17.63 11.27 -30.52
CA ASP A 595 17.06 10.88 -31.81
C ASP A 595 18.09 9.95 -32.49
N ASP A 596 17.69 8.70 -32.72
CA ASP A 596 18.60 7.65 -33.23
C ASP A 596 18.88 7.79 -34.73
N ALA A 597 18.06 8.55 -35.47
CA ALA A 597 18.18 8.72 -36.92
C ALA A 597 18.81 10.05 -37.33
N ASN A 598 18.65 11.11 -36.53
CA ASN A 598 19.19 12.44 -36.85
C ASN A 598 20.06 13.02 -35.72
N PRO A 599 21.35 13.32 -35.99
CA PRO A 599 22.16 14.16 -35.09
C PRO A 599 21.81 15.65 -35.19
N GLY A 600 20.70 16.01 -35.87
CA GLY A 600 20.24 17.39 -36.00
C GLY A 600 19.81 17.99 -34.65
N ALA A 601 19.84 19.31 -34.53
CA ALA A 601 19.47 19.98 -33.28
C ALA A 601 17.98 19.77 -32.98
N LEU A 602 17.68 19.03 -31.92
CA LEU A 602 16.33 18.92 -31.38
C LEU A 602 15.85 20.28 -30.88
N THR A 603 14.57 20.56 -31.08
CA THR A 603 13.89 21.71 -30.48
C THR A 603 12.97 21.26 -29.36
N VAL A 604 12.83 22.10 -28.33
CA VAL A 604 11.96 21.88 -27.18
C VAL A 604 10.95 23.02 -27.02
N GLU A 605 9.74 22.65 -26.64
CA GLU A 605 8.67 23.53 -26.15
C GLU A 605 8.16 22.95 -24.83
N TRP A 606 7.88 23.79 -23.83
CA TRP A 606 7.43 23.38 -22.49
C TRP A 606 5.95 23.68 -22.29
N ASP A 607 5.22 22.70 -21.75
CA ASP A 607 3.90 22.83 -21.14
C ASP A 607 4.16 22.85 -19.63
N ILE A 608 4.11 24.03 -19.02
CA ILE A 608 4.62 24.30 -17.67
C ILE A 608 3.55 24.01 -16.60
N ASP A 609 2.28 24.03 -16.96
CA ASP A 609 1.18 23.81 -16.03
C ASP A 609 0.39 22.51 -16.26
N GLY A 610 0.60 21.84 -17.39
CA GLY A 610 -0.01 20.58 -17.73
C GLY A 610 -1.40 20.72 -18.37
N ASP A 611 -1.79 21.91 -18.83
CA ASP A 611 -3.10 22.17 -19.42
C ASP A 611 -3.22 21.66 -20.88
N GLY A 612 -2.10 21.21 -21.47
CA GLY A 612 -2.02 20.71 -22.84
C GLY A 612 -1.63 21.77 -23.88
N THR A 613 -1.45 23.02 -23.47
CA THR A 613 -0.89 24.13 -24.24
C THR A 613 0.61 24.23 -23.95
N PHE A 614 1.41 24.53 -24.98
CA PHE A 614 2.84 24.75 -24.79
C PHE A 614 3.12 26.25 -24.64
N ASP A 615 3.65 26.63 -23.48
CA ASP A 615 3.83 28.01 -23.02
C ASP A 615 5.06 28.71 -23.60
N THR A 616 6.01 27.93 -24.12
CA THR A 616 7.26 28.46 -24.67
C THR A 616 7.36 28.25 -26.18
N PRO A 617 7.95 29.19 -26.93
CA PRO A 617 8.26 28.96 -28.35
C PRO A 617 9.33 27.86 -28.51
N PRO A 618 9.40 27.20 -29.68
CA PRO A 618 10.40 26.17 -29.94
C PRO A 618 11.81 26.75 -29.92
N THR A 619 12.70 26.11 -29.19
CA THR A 619 14.11 26.52 -29.05
C THR A 619 15.06 25.33 -29.09
N THR A 620 16.27 25.52 -29.61
CA THR A 620 17.36 24.53 -29.53
C THR A 620 18.10 24.58 -28.18
N THR A 621 17.82 25.59 -27.34
CA THR A 621 18.30 25.62 -25.96
C THR A 621 17.42 24.69 -25.13
N ARG A 622 17.94 23.50 -24.80
CA ARG A 622 17.18 22.44 -24.14
C ARG A 622 17.04 22.60 -22.63
N THR A 623 17.23 23.81 -22.11
CA THR A 623 17.03 24.16 -20.71
C THR A 623 16.16 25.40 -20.60
N PHE A 624 15.33 25.46 -19.57
CA PHE A 624 14.41 26.58 -19.33
C PHE A 624 14.23 26.80 -17.83
N SER A 625 14.44 28.02 -17.36
CA SER A 625 14.24 28.37 -15.95
C SER A 625 12.94 29.12 -15.75
N THR A 626 12.14 28.69 -14.78
CA THR A 626 10.82 29.23 -14.47
C THR A 626 10.59 29.31 -12.96
N GLN A 627 9.49 29.94 -12.57
CA GLN A 627 9.02 30.03 -11.18
C GLN A 627 7.51 29.84 -11.16
N PHE A 628 7.01 29.27 -10.07
CA PHE A 628 5.58 29.07 -9.86
C PHE A 628 5.08 30.00 -8.76
N ALA A 629 4.00 30.73 -9.00
CA ALA A 629 3.50 31.74 -8.07
C ALA A 629 2.52 31.21 -7.04
N THR A 630 1.82 30.09 -7.33
CA THR A 630 0.73 29.59 -6.50
C THR A 630 0.97 28.14 -6.07
N PRO A 631 0.64 27.79 -4.81
CA PRO A 631 0.67 26.42 -4.33
C PRO A 631 -0.16 25.46 -5.21
N GLY A 632 0.20 24.19 -5.18
CA GLY A 632 -0.41 23.11 -5.95
C GLY A 632 0.60 22.38 -6.84
N VAL A 633 0.12 21.39 -7.59
CA VAL A 633 0.97 20.57 -8.45
C VAL A 633 0.92 21.09 -9.89
N ARG A 634 2.02 20.93 -10.63
CA ARG A 634 2.15 21.20 -12.06
C ARG A 634 2.71 19.97 -12.75
N LEU A 635 2.00 19.47 -13.77
CA LEU A 635 2.43 18.29 -14.54
C LEU A 635 3.19 18.73 -15.77
N VAL A 636 4.46 19.12 -15.59
CA VAL A 636 5.29 19.69 -16.64
C VAL A 636 5.57 18.66 -17.73
N LYS A 637 5.38 19.03 -19.00
CA LYS A 637 5.74 18.22 -20.16
C LYS A 637 6.63 19.00 -21.11
N ALA A 638 7.35 18.29 -21.97
CA ALA A 638 8.02 18.89 -23.11
C ALA A 638 7.58 18.23 -24.42
N ARG A 639 7.45 19.06 -25.46
CA ARG A 639 7.35 18.62 -26.85
C ARG A 639 8.73 18.72 -27.47
N ILE A 640 9.29 17.57 -27.82
CA ILE A 640 10.58 17.46 -28.48
C ILE A 640 10.36 17.23 -29.95
N ARG A 641 11.01 18.03 -30.80
CA ARG A 641 10.86 17.94 -32.25
C ARG A 641 12.22 17.78 -32.93
N ASP A 642 12.28 16.85 -33.87
CA ASP A 642 13.46 16.59 -34.70
C ASP A 642 13.56 17.54 -35.91
N ALA A 643 14.65 17.40 -36.66
CA ALA A 643 14.90 18.18 -37.87
C ALA A 643 13.94 17.84 -39.03
N ALA A 644 13.29 16.67 -39.00
CA ALA A 644 12.26 16.26 -39.95
C ALA A 644 10.87 16.84 -39.62
N GLY A 645 10.75 17.53 -38.48
CA GLY A 645 9.53 18.18 -38.01
C GLY A 645 8.61 17.26 -37.19
N VAL A 646 8.99 16.01 -36.96
CA VAL A 646 8.23 15.08 -36.11
C VAL A 646 8.39 15.49 -34.66
N ALA A 647 7.29 15.51 -33.92
CA ALA A 647 7.28 15.85 -32.51
C ALA A 647 6.71 14.74 -31.64
N VAL A 648 7.29 14.56 -30.46
CA VAL A 648 6.85 13.63 -29.41
C VAL A 648 6.75 14.40 -28.09
N ILE A 649 5.74 14.08 -27.29
CA ILE A 649 5.52 14.68 -25.98
C ILE A 649 6.05 13.73 -24.91
N SER A 650 6.79 14.26 -23.93
CA SER A 650 7.34 13.49 -22.81
C SER A 650 6.26 12.98 -21.85
N GLU A 651 6.62 11.99 -21.03
CA GLU A 651 5.91 11.73 -19.78
C GLU A 651 6.03 12.98 -18.87
N PRO A 652 4.98 13.36 -18.12
CA PRO A 652 5.06 14.53 -17.25
C PRO A 652 5.98 14.30 -16.06
N VAL A 653 6.68 15.37 -15.64
CA VAL A 653 7.39 15.45 -14.36
C VAL A 653 6.57 16.35 -13.42
N PRO A 654 6.11 15.83 -12.27
CA PRO A 654 5.31 16.63 -11.35
C PRO A 654 6.18 17.58 -10.51
N ILE A 655 5.83 18.86 -10.49
CA ILE A 655 6.42 19.85 -9.57
C ILE A 655 5.36 20.22 -8.54
N ARG A 656 5.64 19.94 -7.26
CA ARG A 656 4.79 20.35 -6.13
C ARG A 656 5.25 21.70 -5.60
N VAL A 657 4.36 22.68 -5.64
CA VAL A 657 4.55 24.00 -5.03
C VAL A 657 3.83 24.01 -3.68
N VAL A 658 4.57 24.14 -2.59
CA VAL A 658 4.03 24.23 -1.22
C VAL A 658 4.11 25.67 -0.71
N ALA A 659 3.20 26.10 0.16
CA ALA A 659 3.14 27.50 0.62
C ALA A 659 4.45 27.97 1.27
N ASP A 660 5.08 27.08 2.06
CA ASP A 660 6.42 27.22 2.60
C ASP A 660 7.05 25.82 2.78
N PHE A 661 8.35 25.77 3.07
CA PHE A 661 9.05 24.53 3.40
C PHE A 661 8.88 24.12 4.86
N SER A 662 8.25 24.96 5.69
CA SER A 662 7.91 24.62 7.08
C SER A 662 6.64 23.77 7.15
N GLY A 663 6.42 22.93 6.12
CA GLY A 663 5.26 22.07 5.90
C GLY A 663 5.13 20.92 6.90
N ALA A 664 5.45 21.18 8.17
CA ALA A 664 5.07 20.34 9.27
C ALA A 664 3.55 20.46 9.43
N ASP A 665 2.86 19.40 9.01
CA ASP A 665 1.43 19.30 9.07
C ASP A 665 0.94 19.37 10.54
N THR A 666 -0.35 19.63 10.73
CA THR A 666 -0.89 19.83 12.09
C THR A 666 -0.71 18.56 12.92
N PRO A 667 0.03 18.62 14.04
CA PRO A 667 0.24 17.46 14.89
C PRO A 667 -1.05 17.13 15.66
N SER A 668 -1.19 15.89 16.08
CA SER A 668 -2.35 15.45 16.86
C SER A 668 -2.02 15.41 18.35
N VAL A 669 -3.04 15.63 19.19
CA VAL A 669 -2.90 15.56 20.65
C VAL A 669 -4.03 14.73 21.22
N THR A 670 -3.71 13.77 22.09
CA THR A 670 -4.75 13.03 22.82
C THR A 670 -5.36 13.87 23.94
N ASN A 671 -6.66 13.75 24.18
CA ASN A 671 -7.32 14.42 25.29
C ASN A 671 -6.98 13.77 26.64
N SER A 672 -7.26 14.47 27.74
CA SER A 672 -7.16 13.97 29.12
C SER A 672 -8.25 14.59 30.00
N SER A 673 -8.53 13.96 31.14
CA SER A 673 -9.49 14.47 32.13
C SER A 673 -8.97 14.22 33.55
N THR A 674 -9.33 15.10 34.48
CA THR A 674 -8.92 15.02 35.88
C THR A 674 -9.96 15.73 36.75
N ASN A 675 -9.94 15.48 38.05
CA ASN A 675 -10.72 16.26 39.00
C ASN A 675 -10.14 17.69 39.12
N GLU A 676 -10.97 18.62 39.57
CA GLU A 676 -10.51 19.95 39.96
C GLU A 676 -9.33 19.85 40.95
N ASP A 677 -8.38 20.76 40.81
CA ASP A 677 -7.16 20.86 41.62
C ASP A 677 -6.19 19.67 41.56
N LEU A 678 -6.45 18.68 40.69
CA LEU A 678 -5.58 17.53 40.49
C LEU A 678 -4.93 17.56 39.10
N GLN A 679 -3.62 17.38 39.04
CA GLN A 679 -2.90 17.27 37.77
C GLN A 679 -3.29 15.97 37.02
N THR A 680 -3.39 16.04 35.69
CA THR A 680 -3.67 14.86 34.86
C THR A 680 -2.60 13.77 35.05
N SER A 681 -3.00 12.49 35.02
CA SER A 681 -2.08 11.36 35.16
C SER A 681 -1.66 10.73 33.83
N ASP A 682 -2.43 10.93 32.76
CA ASP A 682 -2.29 10.32 31.43
C ASP A 682 -2.80 11.26 30.31
N GLY A 683 -2.72 10.79 29.06
CA GLY A 683 -3.12 11.56 27.87
C GLY A 683 -2.15 12.69 27.52
N LEU A 684 -2.62 13.67 26.73
CA LEU A 684 -1.84 14.81 26.24
C LEU A 684 -0.55 14.40 25.51
N VAL A 685 -0.60 13.26 24.82
CA VAL A 685 0.47 12.77 23.96
C VAL A 685 0.37 13.48 22.63
N ILE A 686 1.45 14.15 22.23
CA ILE A 686 1.53 14.85 20.95
C ILE A 686 2.25 13.93 19.95
N SER A 687 1.59 13.65 18.84
CA SER A 687 2.14 12.89 17.73
C SER A 687 2.33 13.78 16.51
N ARG A 688 3.35 13.47 15.71
CA ARG A 688 3.52 14.08 14.38
C ARG A 688 2.26 13.85 13.55
N ASN A 689 2.03 14.70 12.55
CA ASN A 689 1.07 14.34 11.54
C ASN A 689 1.56 13.08 10.82
N ALA A 690 0.64 12.22 10.35
CA ALA A 690 1.02 11.02 9.62
C ALA A 690 1.76 11.32 8.30
N ALA A 691 1.54 12.51 7.73
CA ALA A 691 2.24 12.98 6.54
C ALA A 691 3.65 13.55 6.84
N ASP A 692 3.95 13.83 8.11
CA ASP A 692 5.27 14.29 8.54
C ASP A 692 6.14 13.10 8.98
N GLY A 693 7.39 13.10 8.52
CA GLY A 693 8.41 12.17 8.94
C GLY A 693 9.23 12.66 10.13
N VAL A 694 10.39 12.04 10.31
CA VAL A 694 11.31 12.34 11.43
C VAL A 694 11.93 13.73 11.36
N GLU A 695 11.77 14.45 10.24
CA GLU A 695 12.18 15.84 10.05
C GLU A 695 11.48 16.81 11.01
N VAL A 696 10.25 16.50 11.44
CA VAL A 696 9.61 17.24 12.54
C VAL A 696 10.27 16.83 13.84
N THR A 697 11.12 17.69 14.37
CA THR A 697 11.92 17.37 15.56
C THR A 697 11.39 18.06 16.80
N HIS A 698 10.62 19.13 16.63
CA HIS A 698 10.12 19.95 17.72
C HIS A 698 8.63 20.29 17.55
N PHE A 699 8.02 20.68 18.65
CA PHE A 699 6.67 21.22 18.70
C PHE A 699 6.66 22.52 19.47
N LYS A 700 6.00 23.53 18.92
CA LYS A 700 5.77 24.81 19.59
C LYS A 700 4.44 24.77 20.34
N ILE A 701 4.47 25.11 21.62
CA ILE A 701 3.28 25.18 22.47
C ILE A 701 2.82 26.63 22.62
N THR A 702 1.54 26.89 22.41
CA THR A 702 0.94 28.23 22.53
C THR A 702 -0.47 28.18 23.11
N SER A 703 -1.07 29.34 23.37
CA SER A 703 -2.47 29.48 23.79
C SER A 703 -2.91 28.61 24.99
N ILE A 704 -2.01 28.38 25.95
CA ILE A 704 -2.33 27.69 27.21
C ILE A 704 -3.35 28.53 28.00
N THR A 705 -4.49 27.92 28.33
CA THR A 705 -5.60 28.51 29.10
C THR A 705 -6.23 27.49 30.05
N GLY A 706 -6.87 27.95 31.12
CA GLY A 706 -7.57 27.09 32.08
C GLY A 706 -6.66 26.36 33.09
N GLY A 707 -5.35 26.54 33.05
CA GLY A 707 -4.40 25.88 33.94
C GLY A 707 -2.94 26.06 33.50
N THR A 708 -2.06 25.18 34.00
CA THR A 708 -0.62 25.18 33.70
C THR A 708 -0.21 23.85 33.08
N LEU A 709 0.63 23.89 32.03
CA LEU A 709 1.12 22.71 31.32
C LEU A 709 2.55 22.36 31.77
N PHE A 710 2.86 21.06 31.84
CA PHE A 710 4.14 20.52 32.28
C PHE A 710 4.60 19.37 31.36
N GLN A 711 5.90 19.08 31.36
CA GLN A 711 6.44 17.84 30.78
C GLN A 711 5.95 16.60 31.54
N ASN A 712 6.19 15.40 31.00
CA ASN A 712 5.73 14.13 31.58
C ASN A 712 6.16 13.92 33.06
N ASN A 713 7.23 14.56 33.50
CA ASN A 713 7.69 14.52 34.89
C ASN A 713 6.78 15.27 35.88
N GLY A 714 5.72 15.94 35.40
CA GLY A 714 4.73 16.65 36.21
C GLY A 714 5.21 17.93 36.91
N THR A 715 6.49 18.31 36.72
CA THR A 715 7.14 19.37 37.50
C THR A 715 7.84 20.43 36.65
N THR A 716 8.34 20.08 35.46
CA THR A 716 8.92 21.05 34.52
C THR A 716 7.81 21.75 33.75
N ALA A 717 7.54 23.02 34.06
CA ALA A 717 6.52 23.82 33.39
C ALA A 717 6.89 24.14 31.93
N ILE A 718 5.87 24.23 31.08
CA ILE A 718 5.95 24.64 29.67
C ILE A 718 5.16 25.94 29.51
N ALA A 719 5.80 26.99 29.00
CA ALA A 719 5.19 28.29 28.79
C ALA A 719 4.72 28.49 27.33
N ASN A 720 3.85 29.47 27.12
CA ASN A 720 3.45 29.89 25.77
C ASN A 720 4.66 30.41 24.98
N GLY A 721 4.90 29.81 23.83
CA GLY A 721 6.02 30.11 22.94
C GLY A 721 7.19 29.12 23.04
N ASP A 722 7.17 28.22 24.04
CA ASP A 722 8.22 27.23 24.21
C ASP A 722 8.19 26.15 23.11
N PHE A 723 9.38 25.65 22.79
CA PHE A 723 9.57 24.48 21.95
C PHE A 723 9.92 23.27 22.82
N ILE A 724 9.29 22.13 22.53
CA ILE A 724 9.60 20.83 23.12
C ILE A 724 10.03 19.85 22.02
N THR A 725 10.89 18.90 22.34
CA THR A 725 11.32 17.87 21.37
C THR A 725 10.23 16.84 21.12
N PHE A 726 10.30 16.12 20.00
CA PHE A 726 9.39 15.01 19.73
C PHE A 726 9.35 13.98 20.88
N ALA A 727 10.49 13.62 21.45
CA ALA A 727 10.56 12.67 22.56
C ALA A 727 9.84 13.19 23.83
N GLN A 728 9.96 14.49 24.13
CA GLN A 728 9.26 15.10 25.27
C GLN A 728 7.75 15.14 25.04
N ALA A 729 7.33 15.43 23.80
CA ALA A 729 5.93 15.56 23.42
C ALA A 729 5.22 14.18 23.34
N ASN A 730 5.91 13.18 22.79
CA ASN A 730 5.40 11.80 22.64
C ASN A 730 5.41 11.02 23.96
N ALA A 731 6.15 11.48 24.97
CA ALA A 731 6.09 10.90 26.31
C ALA A 731 4.76 11.21 27.05
N GLY A 732 3.98 12.17 26.57
CA GLY A 732 2.74 12.65 27.21
C GLY A 732 3.00 13.83 28.16
N LEU A 733 2.24 14.92 27.99
CA LEU A 733 2.33 16.10 28.86
C LEU A 733 1.42 15.97 30.09
N LYS A 734 1.57 16.88 31.06
CA LYS A 734 0.72 16.96 32.26
C LYS A 734 0.08 18.33 32.36
N PHE A 735 -1.18 18.40 32.77
CA PHE A 735 -1.91 19.65 32.92
C PHE A 735 -2.50 19.76 34.32
N THR A 736 -2.26 20.87 34.99
CA THR A 736 -2.86 21.21 36.29
C THR A 736 -3.91 22.29 36.09
N PRO A 737 -5.21 22.01 36.34
CA PRO A 737 -6.27 23.02 36.23
C PRO A 737 -6.03 24.23 37.14
N THR A 738 -6.63 25.36 36.79
CA THR A 738 -6.66 26.53 37.68
C THR A 738 -7.39 26.18 38.98
N LEU A 739 -6.87 26.64 40.11
CA LEU A 739 -7.41 26.30 41.43
C LEU A 739 -8.91 26.65 41.53
N ASN A 740 -9.73 25.70 42.00
CA ASN A 740 -11.18 25.78 42.13
C ASN A 740 -11.94 26.07 40.81
N SER A 741 -11.41 25.63 39.66
CA SER A 741 -12.05 25.82 38.36
C SER A 741 -12.49 24.50 37.75
N GLY A 742 -13.78 24.40 37.40
CA GLY A 742 -14.33 23.33 36.56
C GLY A 742 -14.28 23.63 35.05
N ALA A 743 -13.66 24.74 34.64
CA ALA A 743 -13.54 25.09 33.22
C ALA A 743 -12.52 24.21 32.49
N THR A 744 -12.82 23.84 31.24
CA THR A 744 -11.92 23.06 30.37
C THR A 744 -10.63 23.82 30.09
N GLY A 745 -9.48 23.16 30.30
CA GLY A 745 -8.17 23.68 29.89
C GLY A 745 -7.87 23.43 28.42
N HIS A 746 -7.07 24.29 27.80
CA HIS A 746 -6.71 24.18 26.39
C HIS A 746 -5.27 24.66 26.14
N PHE A 747 -4.60 24.10 25.13
CA PHE A 747 -3.38 24.62 24.53
C PHE A 747 -3.36 24.29 23.03
N THR A 748 -2.56 25.04 22.26
CA THR A 748 -2.34 24.81 20.83
C THR A 748 -0.94 24.28 20.60
N VAL A 749 -0.80 23.34 19.67
CA VAL A 749 0.47 22.77 19.25
C VAL A 749 0.69 23.03 17.76
N GLN A 750 1.94 23.33 17.39
CA GLN A 750 2.38 23.44 16.00
C GLN A 750 3.67 22.64 15.82
N ALA A 751 3.77 21.88 14.74
CA ALA A 751 4.97 21.13 14.40
C ALA A 751 6.06 22.07 13.82
N SER A 752 7.34 21.74 14.06
CA SER A 752 8.49 22.58 13.70
C SER A 752 9.78 21.81 13.43
#